data_AF-A0A7J3Z5Y6-F1
#
_entry.id   AF-A0A7J3Z5Y6-F1
#
_cell.length_a   1.000
_cell.length_b   1.000
_cell.length_c   1.000
_cell.angle_alpha   90.00
_cell.angle_beta   90.00
_cell.angle_gamma   90.00
#
_symmetry.space_group_name_H-M   'P 1'
#
loop_
_entity.id
_entity.type
_entity.pdbx_description
1 polymer ?
#
loop_
_entity_poly.entity_id
_entity_poly.type
_entity_poly.pdbx_seq_one_letter_code
_entity_poly.pdbx_strand_id
1 'polypeptide(L)'
;MPQEDKVESMRPVLVFVNAVGNVVLDISFNIVVKLDKSLPGILLPTPLAQSFSIPMMPLPASGGYSVAIIPGLPAYNFIFDVPLVGKATLTISSSVKYTIMLNGSTMYIGDYTVQPIEYAKDLPPVVFTTVYDVLVNPGLFNETLGLAPAGWVVGANKEVVVIAAAIDDKDVPELKLEYSVSGGAWQSIPLENMLPQLDNVRNQVNEWLDTVEKAVKSIKNDFSLPRLGNSFRAGLGVIPGQEAGEYIRFRARAKDSADQISMSLTGLYYTVNTNSPTRILVIDPSVPLWLLKNNSIELAMYIENQVAYGVPAEVLKTTGNYSLVQRTLEQQGPPFFHYWNNLGRDYNVYIVYPGKGVRSSLESFKPHIIILSNLYLGLSNFTVLNWDLKDFDVLDDIVKYVKQNHAGVIVTHGTLSDWVIWSADCSSKVKVGSRGHVGEYLSDLNPVEEKTIAALLGLSELALWEYIRDSLATLICSGALLALGIPREAGAVVGSIPLLIPYIPFSGVLKATPEAQYVDWFLPSEFTITVPEAGTLFGFNAYTTIGWQLAQPRAVAYLAWNSLSGVREKASVAMNRYALLVENATSRFASRDKLFNYIDSAMNKWVRELYRAIVSSSIRGGDFSINVSLPEGVVDLNISLPREVLDSLLQKLPVKVIAVSSDGLAGIVVYDKFWDQNGYRSVYFSFEIEASPDPVARELLKQAVEWALKWEYKPVTELLGAVRVPRDIAENFKSIIDKLPGNATLTQSILLNEEGVSWIEIPATPGRTHIVIAHPTTDKVDVVQVVGECNVTLITSVNKVTVITIDVFSRGAIKVGLKASSDASLNPAYIQVKQEQPPTTPTTTLSPTPTPTETLPPSPTSTSTPTFPPPTATPSPTPTLSPTEVLPLPSTPVPTPTQSTTLTPAPTAPPTQRPALDYTMLLAGVGVVVAIVIALVLARKKLSP
;
A
#
# COMPACT_ATOMS: atom_id res chain seq x y z
N MET A 1 34.31 20.11 6.55
CA MET A 1 35.31 21.18 6.73
C MET A 1 36.50 20.59 7.46
N PRO A 2 37.76 20.91 7.08
CA PRO A 2 38.87 20.74 7.99
C PRO A 2 38.64 21.62 9.22
N GLN A 3 38.91 21.11 10.41
CA GLN A 3 38.79 21.86 11.67
C GLN A 3 39.98 22.81 11.90
N GLU A 4 40.95 22.85 10.97
CA GLU A 4 42.19 23.62 11.07
C GLU A 4 42.55 24.22 9.70
N ASP A 5 43.15 25.43 9.67
CA ASP A 5 43.64 26.14 8.47
C ASP A 5 44.84 25.45 7.76
N LYS A 6 45.02 24.15 8.02
CA LYS A 6 46.20 23.35 7.71
C LYS A 6 45.77 21.98 7.17
N VAL A 7 46.12 21.69 5.92
CA VAL A 7 45.83 20.42 5.22
C VAL A 7 47.13 19.67 4.97
N GLU A 8 47.15 18.35 5.14
CA GLU A 8 48.35 17.52 4.89
C GLU A 8 48.71 17.46 3.39
N SER A 9 49.98 17.20 3.09
CA SER A 9 50.49 17.11 1.72
C SER A 9 49.81 15.97 0.97
N MET A 10 49.39 16.24 -0.27
CA MET A 10 48.64 15.31 -1.14
C MET A 10 47.27 14.87 -0.61
N ARG A 11 46.81 15.35 0.54
CA ARG A 11 45.46 15.03 1.06
C ARG A 11 44.40 15.83 0.30
N PRO A 12 43.42 15.17 -0.36
CA PRO A 12 42.31 15.88 -0.96
C PRO A 12 41.37 16.50 0.10
N VAL A 13 40.72 17.61 -0.25
CA VAL A 13 39.76 18.30 0.64
C VAL A 13 38.34 18.14 0.11
N LEU A 14 37.47 17.54 0.93
CA LEU A 14 36.05 17.41 0.63
C LEU A 14 35.27 18.63 1.11
N VAL A 15 34.53 19.25 0.19
CA VAL A 15 33.66 20.39 0.45
C VAL A 15 32.22 19.94 0.32
N PHE A 16 31.42 20.12 1.37
CA PHE A 16 30.00 19.77 1.41
C PHE A 16 29.15 21.03 1.53
N VAL A 17 28.05 21.09 0.80
CA VAL A 17 27.08 22.19 0.85
C VAL A 17 25.68 21.61 0.93
N ASN A 18 24.85 22.14 1.82
CA ASN A 18 23.43 21.81 1.88
C ASN A 18 22.64 22.61 0.82
N ALA A 19 22.89 22.27 -0.44
CA ALA A 19 22.16 22.77 -1.60
C ALA A 19 22.30 21.79 -2.76
N VAL A 20 21.26 21.69 -3.58
CA VAL A 20 21.22 20.85 -4.79
C VAL A 20 20.85 21.75 -5.98
N GLY A 21 21.40 21.45 -7.15
CA GLY A 21 21.19 22.22 -8.39
C GLY A 21 22.50 22.77 -8.92
N ASN A 22 22.47 24.00 -9.45
CA ASN A 22 23.66 24.65 -10.02
C ASN A 22 24.57 25.23 -8.94
N VAL A 23 25.29 24.33 -8.25
CA VAL A 23 26.30 24.66 -7.24
C VAL A 23 27.69 24.42 -7.84
N VAL A 24 28.55 25.44 -7.76
CA VAL A 24 29.90 25.41 -8.34
C VAL A 24 30.93 25.76 -7.26
N LEU A 25 32.04 25.04 -7.27
CA LEU A 25 33.21 25.33 -6.44
C LEU A 25 34.31 25.92 -7.33
N ASP A 26 34.58 27.22 -7.15
CA ASP A 26 35.72 27.90 -7.77
C ASP A 26 36.93 27.69 -6.89
N ILE A 27 38.05 27.29 -7.50
CA ILE A 27 39.29 26.96 -6.82
C ILE A 27 40.41 27.76 -7.47
N SER A 28 41.27 28.33 -6.66
CA SER A 28 42.53 28.96 -7.10
C SER A 28 43.65 28.52 -6.17
N PHE A 29 44.75 28.03 -6.73
CA PHE A 29 45.90 27.61 -5.93
C PHE A 29 47.21 28.16 -6.47
N ASN A 30 48.21 28.20 -5.59
CA ASN A 30 49.57 28.60 -5.91
C ASN A 30 50.58 27.63 -5.26
N ILE A 31 51.47 27.08 -6.08
CA ILE A 31 52.56 26.17 -5.67
C ILE A 31 53.90 26.87 -5.90
N VAL A 32 54.73 26.90 -4.87
CA VAL A 32 56.03 27.58 -4.88
C VAL A 32 57.11 26.59 -4.45
N VAL A 33 58.22 26.56 -5.17
CA VAL A 33 59.45 25.85 -4.77
C VAL A 33 60.53 26.87 -4.40
N LYS A 34 61.26 26.60 -3.32
CA LYS A 34 62.39 27.42 -2.85
C LYS A 34 63.53 26.54 -2.39
N LEU A 35 64.75 27.01 -2.60
CA LEU A 35 65.94 26.51 -1.92
C LEU A 35 66.36 27.53 -0.86
N ASP A 36 66.67 27.08 0.34
CA ASP A 36 67.20 27.91 1.41
C ASP A 36 68.60 28.49 1.10
N LYS A 37 69.32 27.87 0.16
CA LYS A 37 70.64 28.28 -0.33
C LYS A 37 70.68 28.29 -1.85
N SER A 38 71.38 29.27 -2.43
CA SER A 38 71.64 29.31 -3.87
C SER A 38 72.60 28.21 -4.27
N LEU A 39 72.20 27.32 -5.18
CA LEU A 39 73.03 26.21 -5.68
C LEU A 39 73.43 26.49 -7.15
N PRO A 40 74.73 26.50 -7.49
CA PRO A 40 75.19 26.77 -8.85
C PRO A 40 74.62 25.73 -9.85
N GLY A 41 74.03 26.21 -10.94
CA GLY A 41 73.52 25.34 -12.02
C GLY A 41 72.10 24.79 -11.81
N ILE A 42 71.44 25.07 -10.68
CA ILE A 42 70.02 24.77 -10.50
C ILE A 42 69.19 25.99 -10.88
N LEU A 43 68.29 25.81 -11.85
CA LEU A 43 67.23 26.75 -12.15
C LEU A 43 65.89 26.12 -11.75
N LEU A 44 65.28 26.62 -10.68
CA LEU A 44 63.94 26.18 -10.27
C LEU A 44 62.88 26.79 -11.19
N PRO A 45 61.76 26.08 -11.46
CA PRO A 45 60.65 26.63 -12.23
C PRO A 45 59.97 27.81 -11.51
N THR A 46 59.31 28.66 -12.28
CA THR A 46 58.44 29.72 -11.73
C THR A 46 57.27 29.11 -10.93
N PRO A 47 56.69 29.85 -9.96
CA PRO A 47 55.49 29.41 -9.26
C PRO A 47 54.38 28.97 -10.21
N LEU A 48 53.68 27.89 -9.86
CA LEU A 48 52.50 27.43 -10.59
C LEU A 48 51.25 28.00 -9.93
N ALA A 49 50.57 28.92 -10.61
CA ALA A 49 49.27 29.42 -10.20
C ALA A 49 48.19 28.92 -11.18
N GLN A 50 47.10 28.37 -10.64
CA GLN A 50 45.98 27.87 -11.43
C GLN A 50 44.65 28.27 -10.81
N SER A 51 43.66 28.51 -11.65
CA SER A 51 42.27 28.77 -11.27
C SER A 51 41.34 27.97 -12.15
N PHE A 52 40.35 27.31 -11.55
CA PHE A 52 39.38 26.49 -12.25
C PHE A 52 38.11 26.34 -11.42
N SER A 53 37.03 25.89 -12.06
CA SER A 53 35.73 25.71 -11.43
C SER A 53 35.27 24.27 -11.66
N ILE A 54 34.67 23.66 -10.64
CA ILE A 54 34.07 22.33 -10.76
C ILE A 54 32.62 22.35 -10.26
N PRO A 55 31.69 21.65 -10.94
CA PRO A 55 30.34 21.45 -10.42
C PRO A 55 30.39 20.59 -9.15
N MET A 56 29.57 20.94 -8.16
CA MET A 56 29.36 20.06 -6.99
C MET A 56 28.35 18.97 -7.34
N MET A 57 28.64 17.73 -6.94
CA MET A 57 27.83 16.55 -7.23
C MET A 57 26.85 16.29 -6.09
N PRO A 58 25.57 16.03 -6.37
CA PRO A 58 24.60 15.79 -5.33
C PRO A 58 24.80 14.38 -4.73
N LEU A 59 24.71 14.28 -3.40
CA LEU A 59 24.93 13.03 -2.68
C LEU A 59 23.62 12.24 -2.54
N PRO A 60 23.55 11.00 -3.07
CA PRO A 60 22.40 10.15 -2.86
C PRO A 60 22.21 9.83 -1.38
N ALA A 61 20.96 9.73 -0.95
CA ALA A 61 20.58 9.37 0.42
C ALA A 61 21.11 10.30 1.56
N SER A 62 21.70 11.46 1.23
CA SER A 62 22.16 12.46 2.22
C SER A 62 21.22 13.66 2.40
N GLY A 63 20.13 13.77 1.62
CA GLY A 63 19.03 14.70 1.89
C GLY A 63 19.33 16.17 1.59
N GLY A 64 19.78 16.46 0.36
CA GLY A 64 19.97 17.83 -0.11
C GLY A 64 21.41 18.34 -0.14
N TYR A 65 22.39 17.49 0.20
CA TYR A 65 23.80 17.83 0.17
C TYR A 65 24.44 17.59 -1.20
N SER A 66 25.35 18.48 -1.58
CA SER A 66 26.28 18.28 -2.70
C SER A 66 27.73 18.27 -2.20
N VAL A 67 28.59 17.55 -2.91
CA VAL A 67 30.01 17.37 -2.61
C VAL A 67 30.88 17.76 -3.79
N ALA A 68 32.02 18.39 -3.53
CA ALA A 68 33.11 18.53 -4.47
C ALA A 68 34.45 18.26 -3.78
N ILE A 69 35.48 17.98 -4.57
CA ILE A 69 36.84 17.78 -4.08
C ILE A 69 37.75 18.92 -4.53
N ILE A 70 38.64 19.35 -3.65
CA ILE A 70 39.84 20.06 -4.05
C ILE A 70 40.97 19.03 -4.07
N PRO A 71 41.70 18.86 -5.19
CA PRO A 71 42.77 17.87 -5.29
C PRO A 71 43.86 18.14 -4.25
N GLY A 72 44.49 17.09 -3.74
CA GLY A 72 45.55 17.21 -2.74
C GLY A 72 46.80 17.83 -3.35
N LEU A 73 47.22 18.99 -2.86
CA LEU A 73 48.38 19.69 -3.44
C LEU A 73 49.69 19.30 -2.72
N PRO A 74 50.85 19.38 -3.37
CA PRO A 74 52.13 19.03 -2.78
C PRO A 74 52.63 20.08 -1.78
N ALA A 75 53.12 19.62 -0.63
CA ALA A 75 53.98 20.41 0.25
C ALA A 75 55.06 19.50 0.84
N TYR A 76 56.32 19.90 0.76
CA TYR A 76 57.44 19.06 1.17
C TYR A 76 58.62 19.89 1.68
N ASN A 77 59.38 19.31 2.61
CA ASN A 77 60.68 19.79 3.01
C ASN A 77 61.70 18.67 2.83
N PHE A 78 62.53 18.75 1.80
CA PHE A 78 63.61 17.80 1.55
C PHE A 78 64.93 18.40 1.98
N ILE A 79 65.66 17.70 2.84
CA ILE A 79 67.00 18.08 3.26
C ILE A 79 67.98 17.09 2.63
N PHE A 80 68.96 17.60 1.88
CA PHE A 80 70.00 16.77 1.30
C PHE A 80 71.37 17.44 1.40
N ASP A 81 72.42 16.61 1.49
CA ASP A 81 73.81 17.05 1.56
C ASP A 81 74.33 17.37 0.16
N VAL A 82 74.72 18.62 -0.07
CA VAL A 82 75.31 19.07 -1.33
C VAL A 82 76.83 19.17 -1.15
N PRO A 83 77.63 18.51 -2.02
CA PRO A 83 79.08 18.64 -1.98
C PRO A 83 79.50 20.12 -1.99
N LEU A 84 80.38 20.52 -1.07
CA LEU A 84 80.93 21.88 -0.92
C LEU A 84 79.98 22.98 -0.40
N VAL A 85 78.66 22.74 -0.31
CA VAL A 85 77.65 23.73 0.19
C VAL A 85 77.01 23.31 1.53
N GLY A 86 77.15 22.03 1.89
CA GLY A 86 76.54 21.44 3.09
C GLY A 86 75.07 21.11 2.88
N LYS A 87 74.30 21.01 3.97
CA LYS A 87 72.85 20.74 3.91
C LYS A 87 72.11 21.87 3.20
N ALA A 88 71.34 21.53 2.18
CA ALA A 88 70.38 22.40 1.52
C ALA A 88 68.97 21.87 1.75
N THR A 89 68.02 22.78 1.92
CA THR A 89 66.60 22.48 2.11
C THR A 89 65.82 22.94 0.88
N LEU A 90 65.18 21.99 0.20
CA LEU A 90 64.18 22.26 -0.82
C LEU A 90 62.80 22.28 -0.16
N THR A 91 62.14 23.43 -0.21
CA THR A 91 60.78 23.61 0.30
C THR A 91 59.82 23.79 -0.87
N ILE A 92 58.82 22.91 -0.94
CA ILE A 92 57.64 23.05 -1.79
C ILE A 92 56.47 23.44 -0.88
N SER A 93 55.76 24.51 -1.22
CA SER A 93 54.62 25.01 -0.45
C SER A 93 53.43 25.29 -1.36
N SER A 94 52.24 24.89 -0.91
CA SER A 94 50.99 25.11 -1.62
C SER A 94 49.99 25.92 -0.77
N SER A 95 49.22 26.77 -1.44
CA SER A 95 48.12 27.54 -0.84
C SER A 95 46.90 27.51 -1.76
N VAL A 96 45.71 27.47 -1.17
CA VAL A 96 44.44 27.37 -1.88
C VAL A 96 43.48 28.45 -1.40
N LYS A 97 42.76 29.06 -2.33
CA LYS A 97 41.56 29.86 -2.09
C LYS A 97 40.41 29.23 -2.86
N TYR A 98 39.23 29.18 -2.27
CA TYR A 98 38.05 28.65 -2.95
C TYR A 98 36.79 29.45 -2.63
N THR A 99 35.85 29.43 -3.55
CA THR A 99 34.57 30.14 -3.45
C THR A 99 33.44 29.18 -3.83
N ILE A 100 32.39 29.14 -3.01
CA ILE A 100 31.19 28.36 -3.30
C ILE A 100 30.16 29.29 -3.92
N MET A 101 29.68 28.93 -5.11
CA MET A 101 28.66 29.69 -5.83
C MET A 101 27.37 28.87 -5.94
N LEU A 102 26.23 29.51 -5.69
CA LEU A 102 24.90 28.97 -5.93
C LEU A 102 24.17 29.87 -6.91
N ASN A 103 23.76 29.34 -8.07
CA ASN A 103 23.08 30.11 -9.12
C ASN A 103 23.85 31.40 -9.50
N GLY A 104 25.18 31.32 -9.57
CA GLY A 104 26.06 32.45 -9.90
C GLY A 104 26.29 33.46 -8.76
N SER A 105 25.70 33.27 -7.57
CA SER A 105 25.94 34.11 -6.40
C SER A 105 26.93 33.47 -5.43
N THR A 106 27.91 34.24 -4.95
CA THR A 106 28.86 33.79 -3.92
C THR A 106 28.15 33.55 -2.59
N MET A 107 28.25 32.32 -2.10
CA MET A 107 27.69 31.90 -0.82
C MET A 107 28.74 31.83 0.29
N TYR A 108 29.98 31.48 -0.06
CA TYR A 108 31.06 31.29 0.90
C TYR A 108 32.42 31.47 0.23
N ILE A 109 33.41 31.95 0.97
CA ILE A 109 34.81 32.07 0.57
C ILE A 109 35.67 31.45 1.67
N GLY A 110 36.64 30.62 1.30
CA GLY A 110 37.60 30.05 2.23
C GLY A 110 39.00 29.95 1.62
N ASP A 111 39.98 29.71 2.47
CA ASP A 111 41.37 29.49 2.09
C ASP A 111 42.08 28.56 3.09
N TYR A 112 43.17 27.94 2.64
CA TYR A 112 44.03 27.12 3.50
C TYR A 112 45.46 27.00 2.94
N THR A 113 46.38 26.56 3.81
CA THR A 113 47.76 26.22 3.42
C THR A 113 48.03 24.73 3.61
N VAL A 114 48.84 24.17 2.72
CA VAL A 114 49.23 22.75 2.79
C VAL A 114 50.50 22.59 3.61
N GLN A 115 50.47 21.70 4.58
CA GLN A 115 51.57 21.37 5.48
C GLN A 115 52.42 20.24 4.89
N PRO A 116 53.74 20.28 5.09
CA PRO A 116 54.67 19.24 4.62
C PRO A 116 54.64 18.01 5.52
N ILE A 117 53.44 17.47 5.74
CA ILE A 117 53.16 16.26 6.51
C ILE A 117 52.58 15.25 5.52
N GLU A 118 53.14 14.05 5.48
CA GLU A 118 52.66 12.98 4.62
C GLU A 118 51.30 12.47 5.10
N TYR A 119 50.35 12.38 4.19
CA TYR A 119 49.07 11.76 4.46
C TYR A 119 49.19 10.23 4.35
N ALA A 120 49.14 9.54 5.48
CA ALA A 120 49.51 8.12 5.59
C ALA A 120 48.33 7.13 5.53
N LYS A 121 47.11 7.57 5.22
CA LYS A 121 45.97 6.64 5.13
C LYS A 121 45.93 5.93 3.78
N ASP A 122 45.25 4.79 3.77
CA ASP A 122 45.00 3.94 2.59
C ASP A 122 43.54 3.48 2.69
N LEU A 123 42.62 4.39 2.38
CA LEU A 123 41.19 4.17 2.58
C LEU A 123 40.55 3.66 1.29
N PRO A 124 39.60 2.70 1.36
CA PRO A 124 38.88 2.26 0.18
C PRO A 124 38.09 3.42 -0.44
N PRO A 125 37.84 3.41 -1.76
CA PRO A 125 37.16 4.51 -2.40
C PRO A 125 35.70 4.60 -1.93
N VAL A 126 35.20 5.81 -1.80
CA VAL A 126 33.79 6.11 -1.57
C VAL A 126 33.11 6.29 -2.92
N VAL A 127 32.17 5.40 -3.25
CA VAL A 127 31.51 5.38 -4.56
C VAL A 127 30.04 5.72 -4.41
N PHE A 128 29.52 6.56 -5.30
CA PHE A 128 28.10 6.90 -5.33
C PHE A 128 27.59 7.04 -6.76
N THR A 129 26.28 6.86 -6.91
CA THR A 129 25.59 6.95 -8.20
C THR A 129 24.25 7.66 -8.02
N THR A 130 23.82 8.42 -9.02
CA THR A 130 22.48 9.02 -9.04
C THR A 130 22.00 9.25 -10.46
N VAL A 131 20.68 9.25 -10.68
CA VAL A 131 20.12 9.63 -11.99
C VAL A 131 20.37 11.11 -12.27
N TYR A 132 20.72 11.44 -13.51
CA TYR A 132 21.07 12.80 -13.91
C TYR A 132 19.94 13.81 -13.64
N ASP A 133 18.68 13.36 -13.78
CA ASP A 133 17.47 14.18 -13.61
C ASP A 133 17.38 14.88 -12.24
N VAL A 134 18.08 14.36 -11.21
CA VAL A 134 18.16 14.98 -9.88
C VAL A 134 18.76 16.39 -9.94
N LEU A 135 19.66 16.67 -10.89
CA LEU A 135 20.24 18.01 -11.06
C LEU A 135 19.18 19.03 -11.51
N VAL A 136 18.18 18.58 -12.26
CA VAL A 136 17.09 19.40 -12.79
C VAL A 136 15.91 19.44 -11.82
N ASN A 137 15.60 18.30 -11.20
CA ASN A 137 14.53 18.13 -10.21
C ASN A 137 15.07 17.52 -8.91
N PRO A 138 15.61 18.34 -7.98
CA PRO A 138 16.08 17.88 -6.67
C PRO A 138 15.02 17.16 -5.83
N GLY A 139 13.73 17.36 -6.13
CA GLY A 139 12.62 16.67 -5.45
C GLY A 139 12.69 15.14 -5.59
N LEU A 140 13.38 14.63 -6.62
CA LEU A 140 13.59 13.20 -6.83
C LEU A 140 14.35 12.51 -5.70
N PHE A 141 15.13 13.24 -4.88
CA PHE A 141 15.72 12.63 -3.68
C PHE A 141 14.68 12.16 -2.66
N ASN A 142 13.56 12.87 -2.55
CA ASN A 142 12.49 12.49 -1.64
C ASN A 142 11.61 11.38 -2.22
N GLU A 143 11.52 11.29 -3.55
CA GLU A 143 10.67 10.34 -4.24
C GLU A 143 11.37 8.99 -4.48
N THR A 144 12.61 9.03 -4.96
CA THR A 144 13.35 7.86 -5.46
C THR A 144 14.74 7.70 -4.86
N LEU A 145 15.08 8.48 -3.82
CA LEU A 145 16.42 8.53 -3.22
C LEU A 145 17.52 8.99 -4.20
N GLY A 146 17.13 9.51 -5.38
CA GLY A 146 18.04 9.75 -6.51
C GLY A 146 18.54 8.47 -7.18
N LEU A 147 17.95 7.32 -6.86
CA LEU A 147 18.33 5.98 -7.33
C LEU A 147 17.35 5.43 -8.40
N ALA A 148 16.41 6.27 -8.86
CA ALA A 148 15.52 5.99 -9.98
C ALA A 148 15.01 7.29 -10.61
N PRO A 149 14.58 7.28 -11.88
CA PRO A 149 13.80 8.36 -12.47
C PRO A 149 12.43 8.51 -11.80
N ALA A 150 11.73 9.62 -12.06
CA ALA A 150 10.42 9.92 -11.48
C ALA A 150 9.45 8.74 -11.59
N GLY A 151 8.70 8.45 -10.53
CA GLY A 151 7.74 7.35 -10.48
C GLY A 151 8.33 5.95 -10.54
N TRP A 152 9.65 5.81 -10.37
CA TRP A 152 10.39 4.54 -10.52
C TRP A 152 10.30 3.93 -11.92
N VAL A 153 9.95 4.73 -12.93
CA VAL A 153 9.62 4.25 -14.28
C VAL A 153 10.29 5.06 -15.38
N VAL A 154 10.49 4.41 -16.52
CA VAL A 154 10.99 5.03 -17.76
C VAL A 154 10.19 4.50 -18.93
N GLY A 155 9.88 5.38 -19.89
CA GLY A 155 9.19 4.95 -21.11
C GLY A 155 10.05 3.99 -21.94
N ALA A 156 9.42 3.02 -22.59
CA ALA A 156 10.09 2.07 -23.47
C ALA A 156 11.04 2.75 -24.45
N ASN A 157 12.20 2.14 -24.66
CA ASN A 157 13.26 2.59 -25.56
C ASN A 157 13.86 3.97 -25.26
N LYS A 158 13.60 4.52 -24.06
CA LYS A 158 14.28 5.74 -23.58
C LYS A 158 15.52 5.39 -22.75
N GLU A 159 16.58 6.12 -23.02
CA GLU A 159 17.85 6.01 -22.29
C GLU A 159 17.73 6.65 -20.90
N VAL A 160 18.57 6.19 -19.97
CA VAL A 160 18.73 6.80 -18.65
C VAL A 160 20.16 7.23 -18.46
N VAL A 161 20.34 8.52 -18.19
CA VAL A 161 21.65 9.09 -17.90
C VAL A 161 21.90 9.01 -16.38
N VAL A 162 23.03 8.43 -16.01
CA VAL A 162 23.43 8.20 -14.62
C VAL A 162 24.79 8.85 -14.38
N ILE A 163 24.89 9.59 -13.28
CA ILE A 163 26.15 10.13 -12.76
C ILE A 163 26.77 9.07 -11.87
N ALA A 164 27.97 8.62 -12.20
CA ALA A 164 28.79 7.77 -11.34
C ALA A 164 29.99 8.57 -10.85
N ALA A 165 30.29 8.50 -9.56
CA ALA A 165 31.43 9.18 -8.97
C ALA A 165 32.12 8.35 -7.89
N ALA A 166 33.43 8.55 -7.77
CA ALA A 166 34.26 7.91 -6.76
C ALA A 166 35.28 8.89 -6.20
N ILE A 167 35.39 8.90 -4.87
CA ILE A 167 36.36 9.66 -4.09
C ILE A 167 37.34 8.67 -3.49
N ASP A 168 38.63 8.97 -3.59
CA ASP A 168 39.70 8.20 -2.98
C ASP A 168 40.68 9.14 -2.27
N ASP A 169 41.47 8.62 -1.35
CA ASP A 169 42.47 9.42 -0.65
C ASP A 169 43.81 9.53 -1.40
N LYS A 170 44.02 8.70 -2.45
CA LYS A 170 45.19 8.71 -3.33
C LYS A 170 44.81 8.81 -4.81
N ASP A 171 44.19 7.78 -5.37
CA ASP A 171 43.91 7.66 -6.81
C ASP A 171 42.83 6.60 -7.11
N VAL A 172 41.89 6.96 -7.99
CA VAL A 172 40.88 6.06 -8.56
C VAL A 172 41.25 5.71 -10.00
N PRO A 173 42.10 4.71 -10.29
CA PRO A 173 42.45 4.34 -11.65
C PRO A 173 41.27 3.83 -12.49
N GLU A 174 40.26 3.22 -11.87
CA GLU A 174 39.10 2.64 -12.56
C GLU A 174 37.77 3.07 -11.91
N LEU A 175 36.86 3.61 -12.73
CA LEU A 175 35.47 3.86 -12.39
C LEU A 175 34.59 3.40 -13.56
N LYS A 176 33.59 2.57 -13.28
CA LYS A 176 32.65 2.04 -14.28
C LYS A 176 31.22 2.13 -13.77
N LEU A 177 30.28 2.34 -14.68
CA LEU A 177 28.86 2.12 -14.43
C LEU A 177 28.51 0.69 -14.90
N GLU A 178 27.73 -0.02 -14.10
CA GLU A 178 27.22 -1.35 -14.39
C GLU A 178 25.68 -1.33 -14.37
N TYR A 179 25.03 -2.10 -15.26
CA TYR A 179 23.59 -2.31 -15.24
C TYR A 179 23.20 -3.77 -15.54
N SER A 180 22.00 -4.17 -15.12
CA SER A 180 21.43 -5.51 -15.29
C SER A 180 19.97 -5.37 -15.71
N VAL A 181 19.59 -6.07 -16.78
CA VAL A 181 18.23 -6.10 -17.33
C VAL A 181 17.53 -7.37 -16.83
N SER A 182 16.41 -7.21 -16.14
CA SER A 182 15.53 -8.27 -15.64
C SER A 182 16.23 -9.44 -14.96
N GLY A 183 17.26 -9.13 -14.15
CA GLY A 183 18.02 -10.12 -13.39
C GLY A 183 19.13 -10.81 -14.19
N GLY A 184 19.36 -10.41 -15.44
CA GLY A 184 20.47 -10.89 -16.26
C GLY A 184 21.84 -10.42 -15.78
N ALA A 185 22.89 -10.83 -16.49
CA ALA A 185 24.28 -10.48 -16.15
C ALA A 185 24.52 -8.97 -16.14
N TRP A 186 25.41 -8.52 -15.26
CA TRP A 186 25.86 -7.13 -15.21
C TRP A 186 26.68 -6.78 -16.46
N GLN A 187 26.34 -5.67 -17.08
CA GLN A 187 26.99 -5.11 -18.27
C GLN A 187 27.65 -3.79 -17.88
N SER A 188 28.87 -3.54 -18.37
CA SER A 188 29.61 -2.30 -18.08
C SER A 188 29.38 -1.24 -19.15
N ILE A 189 29.20 0.00 -18.71
CA ILE A 189 29.04 1.19 -19.55
C ILE A 189 30.29 2.09 -19.38
N PRO A 190 30.90 2.56 -20.48
CA PRO A 190 31.96 3.56 -20.40
C PRO A 190 31.40 4.91 -19.92
N LEU A 191 32.22 5.67 -19.19
CA LEU A 191 31.84 6.95 -18.64
C LEU A 191 32.43 8.11 -19.43
N GLU A 192 31.60 9.09 -19.76
CA GLU A 192 32.04 10.40 -20.24
C GLU A 192 32.52 11.23 -19.05
N ASN A 193 33.76 11.73 -19.10
CA ASN A 193 34.37 12.47 -18.00
C ASN A 193 33.66 13.82 -17.77
N MET A 194 33.10 14.01 -16.57
CA MET A 194 32.44 15.27 -16.19
C MET A 194 33.41 16.34 -15.68
N LEU A 195 34.65 15.95 -15.33
CA LEU A 195 35.60 16.82 -14.64
C LEU A 195 36.95 16.92 -15.37
N PRO A 196 36.96 17.26 -16.68
CA PRO A 196 38.21 17.37 -17.44
C PRO A 196 39.15 18.44 -16.87
N GLN A 197 38.62 19.44 -16.13
CA GLN A 197 39.47 20.44 -15.48
C GLN A 197 40.39 19.80 -14.42
N LEU A 198 39.92 18.78 -13.69
CA LEU A 198 40.74 18.10 -12.67
C LEU A 198 41.88 17.30 -13.30
N ASP A 199 41.63 16.63 -14.44
CA ASP A 199 42.69 15.95 -15.17
C ASP A 199 43.75 16.93 -15.70
N ASN A 200 43.32 18.09 -16.21
CA ASN A 200 44.23 19.14 -16.65
C ASN A 200 45.08 19.68 -15.50
N VAL A 201 44.47 19.99 -14.35
CA VAL A 201 45.17 20.43 -13.14
C VAL A 201 46.19 19.39 -12.68
N ARG A 202 45.79 18.11 -12.63
CA ARG A 202 46.69 17.00 -12.28
C ARG A 202 47.91 16.97 -13.20
N ASN A 203 47.68 17.00 -14.51
CA ASN A 203 48.76 16.93 -15.50
C ASN A 203 49.71 18.13 -15.36
N GLN A 204 49.18 19.36 -15.23
CA GLN A 204 49.99 20.57 -15.05
C GLN A 204 50.82 20.55 -13.76
N VAL A 205 50.25 20.10 -12.64
CA VAL A 205 50.99 19.95 -11.38
C VAL A 205 52.08 18.91 -11.52
N ASN A 206 51.80 17.76 -12.15
CA ASN A 206 52.78 16.70 -12.35
C ASN A 206 53.92 17.13 -13.29
N GLU A 207 53.63 17.83 -14.39
CA GLU A 207 54.65 18.40 -15.29
C GLU A 207 55.53 19.46 -14.57
N TRP A 208 54.94 20.26 -13.69
CA TRP A 208 55.69 21.20 -12.86
C TRP A 208 56.60 20.46 -11.87
N LEU A 209 56.10 19.40 -11.22
CA LEU A 209 56.91 18.55 -10.34
C LEU A 209 58.02 17.83 -11.10
N ASP A 210 57.78 17.35 -12.33
CA ASP A 210 58.82 16.78 -13.21
C ASP A 210 59.94 17.80 -13.47
N THR A 211 59.58 19.07 -13.66
CA THR A 211 60.55 20.16 -13.87
C THR A 211 61.39 20.41 -12.62
N VAL A 212 60.77 20.44 -11.43
CA VAL A 212 61.50 20.54 -10.14
C VAL A 212 62.42 19.33 -9.96
N GLU A 213 61.91 18.12 -10.17
CA GLU A 213 62.66 16.89 -10.00
C GLU A 213 63.87 16.83 -10.94
N LYS A 214 63.70 17.20 -12.22
CA LYS A 214 64.80 17.28 -13.20
C LYS A 214 65.85 18.31 -12.79
N ALA A 215 65.45 19.45 -12.22
CA ALA A 215 66.37 20.47 -11.74
C ALA A 215 67.17 20.02 -10.51
N VAL A 216 66.58 19.22 -9.62
CA VAL A 216 67.26 18.72 -8.41
C VAL A 216 68.11 17.48 -8.70
N LYS A 217 67.70 16.65 -9.68
CA LYS A 217 68.45 15.47 -10.13
C LYS A 217 69.87 15.78 -10.64
N SER A 218 70.16 17.03 -11.03
CA SER A 218 71.54 17.44 -11.38
C SER A 218 72.49 17.45 -10.18
N ILE A 219 71.98 17.48 -8.95
CA ILE A 219 72.76 17.47 -7.71
C ILE A 219 72.50 16.20 -6.88
N LYS A 220 71.28 15.65 -6.93
CA LYS A 220 70.90 14.41 -6.25
C LYS A 220 70.22 13.46 -7.23
N ASN A 221 71.01 12.59 -7.87
CA ASN A 221 70.54 11.72 -8.96
C ASN A 221 69.35 10.80 -8.59
N ASP A 222 69.22 10.41 -7.32
CA ASP A 222 68.16 9.53 -6.79
C ASP A 222 66.91 10.29 -6.29
N PHE A 223 66.85 11.62 -6.46
CA PHE A 223 65.72 12.42 -6.02
C PHE A 223 64.46 12.09 -6.81
N SER A 224 63.32 11.92 -6.13
CA SER A 224 62.02 11.74 -6.75
C SER A 224 60.94 12.46 -5.95
N LEU A 225 59.93 12.98 -6.65
CA LEU A 225 58.77 13.62 -6.03
C LEU A 225 57.54 12.72 -6.19
N PRO A 226 56.66 12.62 -5.18
CA PRO A 226 55.36 11.99 -5.35
C PRO A 226 54.56 12.72 -6.44
N ARG A 227 53.81 11.97 -7.24
CA ARG A 227 52.92 12.53 -8.27
C ARG A 227 51.49 12.62 -7.74
N LEU A 228 50.78 13.65 -8.19
CA LEU A 228 49.37 13.84 -7.87
C LEU A 228 48.54 12.77 -8.59
N GLY A 229 47.82 11.97 -7.80
CA GLY A 229 46.84 10.99 -8.26
C GLY A 229 45.50 11.62 -8.63
N ASN A 230 44.58 10.82 -9.14
CA ASN A 230 43.20 11.22 -9.44
C ASN A 230 42.26 10.79 -8.30
N SER A 231 42.30 11.53 -7.19
CA SER A 231 41.51 11.27 -5.99
C SER A 231 40.00 11.48 -6.15
N PHE A 232 39.54 11.97 -7.30
CA PHE A 232 38.12 12.05 -7.61
C PHE A 232 37.85 11.87 -9.09
N ARG A 233 36.98 10.93 -9.41
CA ARG A 233 36.45 10.76 -10.75
C ARG A 233 34.95 10.86 -10.72
N ALA A 234 34.39 11.54 -11.71
CA ALA A 234 32.96 11.56 -11.96
C ALA A 234 32.72 11.50 -13.46
N GLY A 235 31.70 10.73 -13.85
CA GLY A 235 31.34 10.61 -15.25
C GLY A 235 29.88 10.30 -15.48
N LEU A 236 29.42 10.61 -16.69
CA LEU A 236 28.09 10.28 -17.19
C LEU A 236 28.13 8.93 -17.89
N GLY A 237 27.27 8.02 -17.45
CA GLY A 237 26.99 6.78 -18.16
C GLY A 237 25.57 6.80 -18.70
N VAL A 238 25.40 6.31 -19.93
CA VAL A 238 24.08 6.21 -20.58
C VAL A 238 23.68 4.75 -20.60
N ILE A 239 22.65 4.41 -19.82
CA ILE A 239 22.02 3.09 -19.87
C ILE A 239 21.12 3.06 -21.11
N PRO A 240 21.33 2.13 -22.05
CA PRO A 240 20.56 2.09 -23.28
C PRO A 240 19.09 1.77 -22.99
N GLY A 241 18.19 2.36 -23.78
CA GLY A 241 16.75 2.11 -23.67
C GLY A 241 16.41 0.63 -23.83
N GLN A 242 15.41 0.18 -23.07
CA GLN A 242 14.91 -1.19 -23.11
C GLN A 242 13.42 -1.19 -23.45
N GLU A 243 12.95 -2.31 -24.00
CA GLU A 243 11.53 -2.51 -24.33
C GLU A 243 10.63 -2.45 -23.09
N ALA A 244 9.34 -2.18 -23.29
CA ALA A 244 8.38 -2.18 -22.19
C ALA A 244 8.28 -3.58 -21.55
N GLY A 245 8.28 -3.63 -20.22
CA GLY A 245 8.14 -4.88 -19.47
C GLY A 245 9.41 -5.44 -18.87
N GLU A 246 10.49 -4.67 -18.89
CA GLU A 246 11.76 -4.96 -18.21
C GLU A 246 11.91 -4.15 -16.91
N TYR A 247 12.74 -4.64 -15.98
CA TYR A 247 13.25 -3.84 -14.86
C TYR A 247 14.77 -3.74 -14.93
N ILE A 248 15.32 -2.60 -14.53
CA ILE A 248 16.74 -2.29 -14.67
C ILE A 248 17.33 -2.01 -13.31
N ARG A 249 18.42 -2.70 -12.98
CA ARG A 249 19.27 -2.37 -11.83
C ARG A 249 20.56 -1.75 -12.32
N PHE A 250 21.09 -0.75 -11.62
CA PHE A 250 22.35 -0.11 -11.99
C PHE A 250 23.17 0.27 -10.76
N ARG A 251 24.50 0.28 -10.87
CA ARG A 251 25.43 0.67 -9.80
C ARG A 251 26.77 1.13 -10.37
N ALA A 252 27.53 1.89 -9.62
CA ALA A 252 28.90 2.24 -9.96
C ALA A 252 29.88 1.33 -9.20
N ARG A 253 30.99 0.98 -9.85
CA ARG A 253 32.10 0.21 -9.28
C ARG A 253 33.40 0.98 -9.48
N ALA A 254 34.14 1.20 -8.40
CA ALA A 254 35.46 1.82 -8.45
C ALA A 254 36.53 0.89 -7.88
N LYS A 255 37.74 1.03 -8.39
CA LYS A 255 38.94 0.36 -7.90
C LYS A 255 40.03 1.40 -7.70
N ASP A 256 40.62 1.43 -6.50
CA ASP A 256 41.70 2.33 -6.16
C ASP A 256 43.08 1.80 -6.63
N SER A 257 44.13 2.59 -6.38
CA SER A 257 45.52 2.20 -6.68
C SER A 257 46.09 1.08 -5.81
N ALA A 258 45.44 0.74 -4.70
CA ALA A 258 45.78 -0.37 -3.79
C ALA A 258 44.96 -1.65 -4.08
N ASP A 259 44.27 -1.68 -5.22
CA ASP A 259 43.37 -2.75 -5.66
C ASP A 259 42.11 -2.96 -4.78
N GLN A 260 41.79 -2.05 -3.87
CA GLN A 260 40.55 -2.10 -3.08
C GLN A 260 39.36 -1.68 -3.96
N ILE A 261 38.23 -2.39 -3.80
CA ILE A 261 37.03 -2.23 -4.62
C ILE A 261 35.87 -1.80 -3.74
N SER A 262 35.16 -0.78 -4.19
CA SER A 262 33.92 -0.32 -3.57
C SER A 262 32.82 -0.17 -4.62
N MET A 263 31.57 -0.31 -4.17
CA MET A 263 30.38 -0.17 -5.01
C MET A 263 29.49 0.95 -4.45
N SER A 264 28.77 1.63 -5.33
CA SER A 264 27.68 2.51 -4.91
C SER A 264 26.47 1.70 -4.44
N LEU A 265 25.50 2.40 -3.84
CA LEU A 265 24.13 1.88 -3.78
C LEU A 265 23.64 1.55 -5.20
N THR A 266 22.88 0.47 -5.30
CA THR A 266 22.18 0.02 -6.50
C THR A 266 20.89 0.83 -6.67
N GLY A 267 20.65 1.35 -7.87
CA GLY A 267 19.37 1.91 -8.29
C GLY A 267 18.49 0.90 -9.01
N LEU A 268 17.19 1.20 -9.11
CA LEU A 268 16.17 0.34 -9.71
C LEU A 268 15.11 1.17 -10.42
N TYR A 269 14.73 0.81 -11.64
CA TYR A 269 13.53 1.35 -12.29
C TYR A 269 12.88 0.32 -13.22
N TYR A 270 11.61 0.55 -13.55
CA TYR A 270 10.83 -0.29 -14.47
C TYR A 270 10.66 0.41 -15.83
N THR A 271 10.52 -0.37 -16.89
CA THR A 271 10.26 0.15 -18.24
C THR A 271 8.79 -0.04 -18.60
N VAL A 272 8.14 1.04 -19.03
CA VAL A 272 6.68 1.11 -19.17
C VAL A 272 6.25 1.55 -20.57
N ASN A 273 5.06 1.11 -20.98
CA ASN A 273 4.45 1.50 -22.24
C ASN A 273 3.78 2.89 -22.11
N THR A 274 4.56 3.95 -22.26
CA THR A 274 4.04 5.34 -22.19
C THR A 274 3.07 5.70 -23.32
N ASN A 275 3.01 4.90 -24.38
CA ASN A 275 2.05 5.09 -25.47
C ASN A 275 0.67 4.51 -25.15
N SER A 276 0.56 3.70 -24.10
CA SER A 276 -0.72 3.18 -23.64
C SER A 276 -1.61 4.33 -23.17
N PRO A 277 -2.87 4.41 -23.64
CA PRO A 277 -3.80 5.41 -23.13
C PRO A 277 -4.17 5.12 -21.67
N THR A 278 -4.03 3.86 -21.22
CA THR A 278 -4.32 3.45 -19.84
C THR A 278 -3.17 3.85 -18.92
N ARG A 279 -3.50 4.66 -17.90
CA ARG A 279 -2.57 5.15 -16.88
C ARG A 279 -2.90 4.48 -15.55
N ILE A 280 -1.89 3.86 -14.93
CA ILE A 280 -2.03 3.12 -13.67
C ILE A 280 -1.14 3.77 -12.63
N LEU A 281 -1.75 4.30 -11.56
CA LEU A 281 -1.02 4.77 -10.39
C LEU A 281 -0.90 3.62 -9.39
N VAL A 282 0.32 3.25 -9.05
CA VAL A 282 0.62 2.23 -8.04
C VAL A 282 1.10 2.94 -6.79
N ILE A 283 0.40 2.73 -5.67
CA ILE A 283 0.80 3.22 -4.35
C ILE A 283 1.44 2.05 -3.63
N ASP A 284 2.77 2.08 -3.54
CA ASP A 284 3.55 0.92 -3.11
C ASP A 284 4.79 1.33 -2.28
N PRO A 285 4.85 0.95 -0.99
CA PRO A 285 6.01 1.17 -0.14
C PRO A 285 7.15 0.16 -0.41
N SER A 286 6.86 -1.00 -1.00
CA SER A 286 7.80 -2.10 -1.17
C SER A 286 8.94 -1.78 -2.12
N VAL A 287 8.74 -1.03 -3.20
CA VAL A 287 9.81 -0.70 -4.16
C VAL A 287 11.01 0.00 -3.48
N PRO A 288 10.86 1.16 -2.82
CA PRO A 288 11.98 1.80 -2.13
C PRO A 288 12.51 0.99 -0.95
N LEU A 289 11.63 0.33 -0.18
CA LEU A 289 12.04 -0.40 1.02
C LEU A 289 12.79 -1.70 0.66
N TRP A 290 12.41 -2.38 -0.42
CA TRP A 290 13.12 -3.54 -0.95
C TRP A 290 14.48 -3.11 -1.49
N LEU A 291 14.56 -1.97 -2.19
CA LEU A 291 15.84 -1.45 -2.66
C LEU A 291 16.79 -1.11 -1.50
N LEU A 292 16.28 -0.53 -0.41
CA LEU A 292 17.06 -0.27 0.80
C LEU A 292 17.54 -1.56 1.47
N LYS A 293 16.68 -2.57 1.56
CA LYS A 293 17.03 -3.91 2.08
C LYS A 293 18.10 -4.58 1.21
N ASN A 294 17.96 -4.52 -0.11
CA ASN A 294 18.90 -5.12 -1.06
C ASN A 294 20.24 -4.38 -1.13
N ASN A 295 20.31 -3.14 -0.66
CA ASN A 295 21.54 -2.34 -0.57
C ASN A 295 22.17 -2.36 0.83
N SER A 296 21.80 -3.29 1.71
CA SER A 296 22.18 -3.18 3.13
C SER A 296 23.68 -3.24 3.38
N ILE A 297 24.39 -4.13 2.66
CA ILE A 297 25.85 -4.28 2.77
C ILE A 297 26.53 -3.03 2.22
N GLU A 298 26.14 -2.59 1.01
CA GLU A 298 26.68 -1.42 0.35
C GLU A 298 26.44 -0.14 1.16
N LEU A 299 25.27 -0.01 1.78
CA LEU A 299 24.94 1.12 2.65
C LEU A 299 25.80 1.15 3.91
N ALA A 300 26.03 0.00 4.54
CA ALA A 300 26.90 -0.10 5.71
C ALA A 300 28.35 0.27 5.36
N MET A 301 28.89 -0.29 4.27
CA MET A 301 30.23 0.04 3.77
C MET A 301 30.36 1.50 3.35
N TYR A 302 29.35 2.05 2.68
CA TYR A 302 29.30 3.46 2.30
C TYR A 302 29.37 4.38 3.53
N ILE A 303 28.59 4.11 4.57
CA ILE A 303 28.61 4.89 5.82
C ILE A 303 29.98 4.77 6.51
N GLU A 304 30.53 3.55 6.63
CA GLU A 304 31.82 3.32 7.26
C GLU A 304 32.95 4.08 6.55
N ASN A 305 33.00 3.99 5.22
CA ASN A 305 33.98 4.70 4.43
C ASN A 305 33.81 6.22 4.61
N GLN A 306 32.60 6.76 4.49
CA GLN A 306 32.38 8.20 4.68
C GLN A 306 32.85 8.70 6.06
N VAL A 307 32.63 7.93 7.12
CA VAL A 307 33.16 8.24 8.46
C VAL A 307 34.68 8.22 8.48
N ALA A 308 35.33 7.24 7.82
CA ALA A 308 36.80 7.15 7.74
C ALA A 308 37.44 8.33 6.99
N TYR A 309 36.75 8.87 5.97
CA TYR A 309 37.11 10.10 5.24
C TYR A 309 36.83 11.38 6.05
N GLY A 310 36.22 11.29 7.23
CA GLY A 310 35.94 12.44 8.09
C GLY A 310 34.73 13.25 7.64
N VAL A 311 33.77 12.63 6.97
CA VAL A 311 32.52 13.30 6.57
C VAL A 311 31.72 13.71 7.81
N PRO A 312 31.22 14.96 7.88
CA PRO A 312 30.50 15.44 9.06
C PRO A 312 29.24 14.62 9.35
N ALA A 313 28.96 14.38 10.63
CA ALA A 313 27.78 13.62 11.06
C ALA A 313 26.45 14.21 10.56
N GLU A 314 26.39 15.53 10.34
CA GLU A 314 25.20 16.19 9.79
C GLU A 314 24.89 15.75 8.35
N VAL A 315 25.90 15.54 7.52
CA VAL A 315 25.77 15.03 6.14
C VAL A 315 25.30 13.56 6.15
N LEU A 316 25.71 12.80 7.16
CA LEU A 316 25.39 11.37 7.31
C LEU A 316 24.05 11.12 8.02
N LYS A 317 23.38 12.14 8.54
CA LYS A 317 22.16 11.99 9.35
C LYS A 317 21.06 11.24 8.59
N THR A 318 20.79 11.64 7.34
CA THR A 318 19.75 11.03 6.49
C THR A 318 20.09 9.57 6.18
N THR A 319 21.35 9.30 5.84
CA THR A 319 21.86 7.96 5.56
C THR A 319 21.82 7.05 6.80
N GLY A 320 22.09 7.62 7.97
CA GLY A 320 21.94 6.96 9.28
C GLY A 320 20.50 6.55 9.57
N ASN A 321 19.51 7.37 9.21
CA ASN A 321 18.09 7.00 9.34
C ASN A 321 17.73 5.80 8.44
N TYR A 322 18.23 5.76 7.21
CA TYR A 322 18.03 4.59 6.34
C TYR A 322 18.66 3.32 6.90
N SER A 323 19.83 3.42 7.55
CA SER A 323 20.44 2.27 8.24
C SER A 323 19.60 1.73 9.41
N LEU A 324 18.78 2.58 10.03
CA LEU A 324 17.86 2.16 11.09
C LEU A 324 16.67 1.41 10.48
N VAL A 325 16.07 1.97 9.44
CA VAL A 325 14.99 1.32 8.68
C VAL A 325 15.46 -0.01 8.12
N GLN A 326 16.62 -0.06 7.48
CA GLN A 326 17.21 -1.29 6.93
C GLN A 326 17.41 -2.37 8.00
N ARG A 327 17.97 -2.05 9.17
CA ARG A 327 18.10 -3.01 10.27
C ARG A 327 16.76 -3.53 10.77
N THR A 328 15.74 -2.67 10.79
CA THR A 328 14.38 -3.11 11.09
C THR A 328 13.87 -4.07 10.01
N LEU A 329 14.00 -3.73 8.72
CA LEU A 329 13.52 -4.57 7.61
C LEU A 329 14.22 -5.94 7.53
N GLU A 330 15.53 -6.02 7.77
CA GLU A 330 16.28 -7.28 7.80
C GLU A 330 15.75 -8.26 8.86
N GLN A 331 15.29 -7.74 9.99
CA GLN A 331 14.73 -8.56 11.07
C GLN A 331 13.30 -8.99 10.78
N GLN A 332 12.56 -8.18 10.01
CA GLN A 332 11.12 -8.32 9.79
C GLN A 332 10.75 -9.18 8.58
N GLY A 333 11.49 -9.08 7.48
CA GLY A 333 11.32 -9.99 6.34
C GLY A 333 10.64 -9.39 5.09
N PRO A 334 9.55 -8.61 5.19
CA PRO A 334 9.06 -7.75 4.12
C PRO A 334 9.82 -6.41 4.07
N PRO A 335 9.85 -5.73 2.92
CA PRO A 335 9.12 -6.07 1.69
C PRO A 335 9.83 -7.08 0.78
N PHE A 336 9.07 -7.67 -0.14
CA PHE A 336 9.52 -8.52 -1.24
C PHE A 336 9.66 -7.73 -2.54
N PHE A 337 10.34 -8.29 -3.54
CA PHE A 337 10.41 -7.67 -4.86
C PHE A 337 9.03 -7.70 -5.55
N HIS A 338 8.54 -6.55 -5.99
CA HIS A 338 7.30 -6.44 -6.75
C HIS A 338 7.58 -6.33 -8.26
N TYR A 339 6.97 -7.19 -9.06
CA TYR A 339 7.18 -7.32 -10.51
C TYR A 339 6.30 -6.36 -11.32
N TRP A 340 6.38 -5.05 -11.06
CA TRP A 340 5.58 -4.05 -11.79
C TRP A 340 5.89 -3.94 -13.28
N ASN A 341 7.04 -4.48 -13.71
CA ASN A 341 7.34 -4.66 -15.13
C ASN A 341 6.26 -5.50 -15.84
N ASN A 342 5.58 -6.42 -15.14
CA ASN A 342 4.50 -7.22 -15.71
C ASN A 342 3.34 -6.36 -16.26
N LEU A 343 2.97 -5.29 -15.54
CA LEU A 343 1.98 -4.30 -15.99
C LEU A 343 2.60 -3.24 -16.89
N GLY A 344 3.84 -2.83 -16.61
CA GLY A 344 4.58 -1.86 -17.43
C GLY A 344 4.70 -2.27 -18.90
N ARG A 345 4.72 -3.58 -19.19
CA ARG A 345 4.69 -4.12 -20.55
C ARG A 345 3.50 -3.62 -21.37
N ASP A 346 2.32 -3.56 -20.75
CA ASP A 346 1.06 -3.27 -21.44
C ASP A 346 0.60 -1.81 -21.22
N TYR A 347 0.96 -1.19 -20.09
CA TYR A 347 0.38 0.07 -19.63
C TYR A 347 1.40 1.15 -19.25
N ASN A 348 0.91 2.39 -19.16
CA ASN A 348 1.67 3.49 -18.60
C ASN A 348 1.52 3.47 -17.07
N VAL A 349 2.53 2.97 -16.38
CA VAL A 349 2.53 2.80 -14.91
C VAL A 349 3.33 3.94 -14.28
N TYR A 350 2.88 4.43 -13.13
CA TYR A 350 3.63 5.34 -12.26
C TYR A 350 3.58 4.82 -10.83
N ILE A 351 4.71 4.72 -10.14
CA ILE A 351 4.80 4.15 -8.79
C ILE A 351 5.13 5.27 -7.79
N VAL A 352 4.35 5.37 -6.72
CA VAL A 352 4.54 6.38 -5.67
C VAL A 352 4.50 5.74 -4.29
N TYR A 353 5.29 6.27 -3.37
CA TYR A 353 5.27 5.87 -1.97
C TYR A 353 3.97 6.34 -1.27
N PRO A 354 3.39 5.57 -0.33
CA PRO A 354 2.19 5.98 0.41
C PRO A 354 2.46 7.22 1.26
N GLY A 355 1.86 8.35 0.89
CA GLY A 355 2.02 9.61 1.59
C GLY A 355 1.58 10.81 0.75
N LYS A 356 1.99 12.02 1.15
CA LYS A 356 1.52 13.28 0.54
C LYS A 356 1.78 13.41 -0.97
N GLY A 357 2.77 12.69 -1.50
CA GLY A 357 3.08 12.67 -2.94
C GLY A 357 1.93 12.13 -3.80
N VAL A 358 1.09 11.26 -3.25
CA VAL A 358 -0.06 10.65 -3.95
C VAL A 358 -1.01 11.72 -4.51
N ARG A 359 -1.32 12.78 -3.75
CA ARG A 359 -2.19 13.88 -4.22
C ARG A 359 -1.64 14.53 -5.49
N SER A 360 -0.34 14.83 -5.49
CA SER A 360 0.33 15.42 -6.66
C SER A 360 0.31 14.48 -7.85
N SER A 361 0.47 13.17 -7.63
CA SER A 361 0.36 12.16 -8.70
C SER A 361 -1.07 12.03 -9.24
N LEU A 362 -2.11 12.08 -8.40
CA LEU A 362 -3.51 12.07 -8.87
C LEU A 362 -3.81 13.26 -9.81
N GLU A 363 -3.36 14.46 -9.44
CA GLU A 363 -3.58 15.68 -10.20
C GLU A 363 -2.81 15.73 -11.53
N SER A 364 -1.53 15.32 -11.49
CA SER A 364 -0.62 15.41 -12.64
C SER A 364 -0.72 14.22 -13.59
N PHE A 365 -0.74 13.00 -13.05
CA PHE A 365 -0.75 11.76 -13.82
C PHE A 365 -2.17 11.35 -14.26
N LYS A 366 -3.20 11.75 -13.51
CA LYS A 366 -4.63 11.47 -13.81
C LYS A 366 -4.86 9.99 -14.16
N PRO A 367 -4.63 9.07 -13.22
CA PRO A 367 -4.74 7.63 -13.48
C PRO A 367 -6.18 7.21 -13.85
N HIS A 368 -6.29 6.17 -14.66
CA HIS A 368 -7.55 5.45 -14.90
C HIS A 368 -7.75 4.31 -13.89
N ILE A 369 -6.64 3.75 -13.38
CA ILE A 369 -6.62 2.71 -12.34
C ILE A 369 -5.69 3.14 -11.21
N ILE A 370 -6.12 2.91 -9.96
CA ILE A 370 -5.29 3.06 -8.76
C ILE A 370 -5.08 1.67 -8.15
N ILE A 371 -3.82 1.29 -7.94
CA ILE A 371 -3.45 0.05 -7.25
C ILE A 371 -2.90 0.38 -5.87
N LEU A 372 -3.49 -0.19 -4.83
CA LEU A 372 -3.02 -0.11 -3.45
C LEU A 372 -2.29 -1.42 -3.11
N SER A 373 -0.97 -1.35 -3.09
CA SER A 373 -0.10 -2.52 -3.00
C SER A 373 0.36 -2.76 -1.57
N ASN A 374 -0.17 -3.83 -0.96
CA ASN A 374 0.28 -4.38 0.32
C ASN A 374 0.55 -3.34 1.44
N LEU A 375 -0.40 -2.43 1.68
CA LEU A 375 -0.24 -1.35 2.68
C LEU A 375 -0.54 -1.85 4.10
N TYR A 376 0.23 -2.82 4.61
CA TYR A 376 -0.11 -3.54 5.85
C TYR A 376 0.28 -2.86 7.16
N LEU A 377 1.09 -1.80 7.13
CA LEU A 377 1.56 -1.08 8.32
C LEU A 377 0.96 0.32 8.44
N GLY A 378 0.58 0.70 9.66
CA GLY A 378 0.06 2.01 10.04
C GLY A 378 0.71 2.55 11.32
N LEU A 379 2.03 2.41 11.45
CA LEU A 379 2.76 2.80 12.67
C LEU A 379 2.94 4.32 12.75
N SER A 380 1.99 5.03 13.38
CA SER A 380 1.97 6.50 13.44
C SER A 380 3.26 7.14 13.98
N ASN A 381 3.97 6.47 14.89
CA ASN A 381 5.24 6.93 15.46
C ASN A 381 6.45 6.76 14.51
N PHE A 382 6.28 6.05 13.39
CA PHE A 382 7.34 5.74 12.44
C PHE A 382 6.89 6.14 11.04
N THR A 383 7.19 7.37 10.60
CA THR A 383 6.70 7.91 9.32
C THR A 383 7.01 7.02 8.10
N VAL A 384 8.16 6.34 8.08
CA VAL A 384 8.57 5.41 6.99
C VAL A 384 7.85 4.05 7.05
N LEU A 385 7.18 3.74 8.16
CA LEU A 385 6.39 2.52 8.34
C LEU A 385 4.93 2.85 8.64
N ASN A 386 4.49 4.08 8.31
CA ASN A 386 3.10 4.46 8.35
C ASN A 386 2.58 4.55 6.91
N TRP A 387 1.82 3.54 6.50
CA TRP A 387 1.22 3.45 5.17
C TRP A 387 -0.31 3.51 5.23
N ASP A 388 -0.85 3.88 6.39
CA ASP A 388 -2.26 4.20 6.54
C ASP A 388 -2.54 5.55 5.85
N LEU A 389 -3.19 5.49 4.71
CA LEU A 389 -3.48 6.66 3.87
C LEU A 389 -4.43 7.65 4.54
N LYS A 390 -5.16 7.22 5.58
CA LYS A 390 -6.01 8.10 6.39
C LYS A 390 -5.18 9.07 7.23
N ASP A 391 -4.00 8.66 7.70
CA ASP A 391 -3.14 9.51 8.55
C ASP A 391 -2.51 10.69 7.79
N PHE A 392 -2.55 10.68 6.46
CA PHE A 392 -2.00 11.71 5.60
C PHE A 392 -3.07 12.55 4.87
N ASP A 393 -4.35 12.36 5.19
CA ASP A 393 -5.50 12.94 4.48
C ASP A 393 -5.53 12.59 2.97
N VAL A 394 -4.87 11.49 2.57
CA VAL A 394 -4.74 11.05 1.17
C VAL A 394 -5.85 10.08 0.79
N LEU A 395 -6.37 9.31 1.75
CA LEU A 395 -7.48 8.39 1.53
C LEU A 395 -8.72 9.12 0.96
N ASP A 396 -9.06 10.28 1.53
CA ASP A 396 -10.19 11.10 1.06
C ASP A 396 -9.98 11.59 -0.39
N ASP A 397 -8.74 11.95 -0.75
CA ASP A 397 -8.40 12.34 -2.12
C ASP A 397 -8.59 11.18 -3.10
N ILE A 398 -8.18 9.96 -2.72
CA ILE A 398 -8.34 8.75 -3.54
C ILE A 398 -9.83 8.44 -3.72
N VAL A 399 -10.60 8.39 -2.63
CA VAL A 399 -12.05 8.12 -2.67
C VAL A 399 -12.75 9.13 -3.58
N LYS A 400 -12.46 10.42 -3.39
CA LYS A 400 -13.01 11.49 -4.23
C LYS A 400 -12.62 11.32 -5.69
N TYR A 401 -11.36 11.06 -5.97
CA TYR A 401 -10.86 10.88 -7.33
C TYR A 401 -11.53 9.69 -8.03
N VAL A 402 -11.65 8.56 -7.34
CA VAL A 402 -12.31 7.34 -7.84
C VAL A 402 -13.75 7.64 -8.25
N LYS A 403 -14.52 8.29 -7.37
CA LYS A 403 -15.94 8.59 -7.62
C LYS A 403 -16.14 9.63 -8.72
N GLN A 404 -15.27 10.64 -8.81
CA GLN A 404 -15.38 11.71 -9.80
C GLN A 404 -14.94 11.29 -11.20
N ASN A 405 -14.04 10.29 -11.31
CA ASN A 405 -13.45 9.89 -12.59
C ASN A 405 -13.79 8.44 -12.98
N HIS A 406 -14.62 7.74 -12.19
CA HIS A 406 -14.90 6.30 -12.32
C HIS A 406 -13.62 5.46 -12.37
N ALA A 407 -12.58 5.89 -11.65
CA ALA A 407 -11.29 5.22 -11.69
C ALA A 407 -11.40 3.84 -11.03
N GLY A 408 -10.84 2.81 -11.67
CA GLY A 408 -10.84 1.47 -11.11
C GLY A 408 -9.88 1.36 -9.92
N VAL A 409 -10.22 0.50 -8.95
CA VAL A 409 -9.42 0.31 -7.73
C VAL A 409 -8.99 -1.14 -7.60
N ILE A 410 -7.70 -1.40 -7.50
CA ILE A 410 -7.17 -2.75 -7.25
C ILE A 410 -6.43 -2.71 -5.91
N VAL A 411 -6.74 -3.64 -5.02
CA VAL A 411 -6.18 -3.71 -3.67
C VAL A 411 -5.57 -5.08 -3.46
N THR A 412 -4.38 -5.14 -2.85
CA THR A 412 -3.69 -6.41 -2.61
C THR A 412 -3.38 -6.62 -1.13
N HIS A 413 -3.42 -7.89 -0.74
CA HIS A 413 -2.94 -8.43 0.53
C HIS A 413 -3.27 -7.55 1.76
N GLY A 414 -2.27 -7.25 2.59
CA GLY A 414 -2.42 -6.67 3.91
C GLY A 414 -2.88 -5.21 3.93
N THR A 415 -3.23 -4.62 2.78
CA THR A 415 -3.78 -3.25 2.70
C THR A 415 -4.98 -3.03 3.64
N LEU A 416 -5.73 -4.09 3.98
CA LEU A 416 -6.83 -4.04 4.95
C LEU A 416 -6.44 -4.44 6.38
N SER A 417 -5.16 -4.50 6.75
CA SER A 417 -4.76 -4.87 8.12
C SER A 417 -5.22 -3.84 9.15
N ASP A 418 -5.84 -4.30 10.23
CA ASP A 418 -6.58 -3.48 11.22
C ASP A 418 -5.89 -3.36 12.60
N TRP A 419 -4.71 -3.96 12.76
CA TRP A 419 -4.20 -4.27 14.10
C TRP A 419 -3.92 -3.04 14.98
N VAL A 420 -4.43 -3.07 16.21
CA VAL A 420 -4.16 -2.09 17.28
C VAL A 420 -3.78 -2.86 18.54
N ILE A 421 -2.82 -2.35 19.31
CA ILE A 421 -2.41 -2.93 20.60
C ILE A 421 -2.87 -2.03 21.74
N TRP A 422 -3.62 -2.60 22.68
CA TRP A 422 -4.09 -1.94 23.89
C TRP A 422 -3.16 -2.30 25.05
N SER A 423 -2.77 -1.31 25.84
CA SER A 423 -1.97 -1.57 27.05
C SER A 423 -2.79 -2.36 28.08
N ALA A 424 -2.11 -3.10 28.96
CA ALA A 424 -2.77 -3.98 29.92
C ALA A 424 -3.71 -3.24 30.90
N ASP A 425 -3.43 -1.97 31.18
CA ASP A 425 -4.25 -1.06 31.98
C ASP A 425 -5.34 -0.34 31.15
N CYS A 426 -5.46 -0.65 29.87
CA CYS A 426 -6.35 -0.04 28.89
C CYS A 426 -6.18 1.47 28.69
N SER A 427 -5.09 2.08 29.17
CA SER A 427 -4.88 3.53 29.11
C SER A 427 -4.32 4.01 27.77
N SER A 428 -3.58 3.14 27.08
CA SER A 428 -2.82 3.47 25.87
C SER A 428 -3.17 2.52 24.73
N LYS A 429 -3.21 3.05 23.51
CA LYS A 429 -3.46 2.28 22.28
C LYS A 429 -2.42 2.64 21.25
N VAL A 430 -1.81 1.63 20.62
CA VAL A 430 -0.81 1.80 19.56
C VAL A 430 -1.33 1.15 18.30
N LYS A 431 -1.56 1.95 17.26
CA LYS A 431 -1.93 1.45 15.93
C LYS A 431 -0.72 0.79 15.28
N VAL A 432 -0.94 -0.40 14.71
CA VAL A 432 0.07 -1.21 14.03
C VAL A 432 -0.26 -1.40 12.56
N GLY A 433 -1.48 -1.83 12.26
CA GLY A 433 -1.98 -1.97 10.89
C GLY A 433 -2.55 -0.68 10.33
N SER A 434 -2.84 -0.66 9.03
CA SER A 434 -3.50 0.45 8.33
C SER A 434 -5.00 0.51 8.62
N ARG A 435 -5.35 0.59 9.91
CA ARG A 435 -6.73 0.52 10.40
C ARG A 435 -7.68 1.52 9.72
N GLY A 436 -7.19 2.70 9.35
CA GLY A 436 -7.97 3.71 8.64
C GLY A 436 -8.52 3.25 7.29
N HIS A 437 -7.90 2.23 6.66
CA HIS A 437 -8.39 1.61 5.43
C HIS A 437 -9.64 0.75 5.64
N VAL A 438 -9.87 0.26 6.86
CA VAL A 438 -11.05 -0.53 7.24
C VAL A 438 -12.14 0.38 7.80
N GLY A 439 -11.78 1.25 8.73
CA GLY A 439 -12.70 2.08 9.52
C GLY A 439 -13.12 1.40 10.82
N GLU A 440 -13.35 2.20 11.85
CA GLU A 440 -13.64 1.74 13.22
C GLU A 440 -14.93 2.32 13.80
N TYR A 441 -15.62 3.19 13.06
CA TYR A 441 -16.84 3.86 13.50
C TYR A 441 -18.06 3.38 12.73
N LEU A 442 -19.25 3.45 13.36
CA LEU A 442 -20.52 3.17 12.66
C LEU A 442 -20.74 4.11 11.45
N SER A 443 -20.15 5.30 11.45
CA SER A 443 -20.19 6.21 10.29
C SER A 443 -19.39 5.71 9.08
N ASP A 444 -18.48 4.76 9.27
CA ASP A 444 -17.69 4.13 8.21
C ASP A 444 -18.45 2.95 7.56
N LEU A 445 -19.53 2.47 8.21
CA LEU A 445 -20.47 1.49 7.67
C LEU A 445 -21.41 2.15 6.64
N ASN A 446 -20.86 2.63 5.53
CA ASN A 446 -21.62 3.36 4.52
C ASN A 446 -21.24 2.90 3.09
N PRO A 447 -21.98 1.95 2.49
CA PRO A 447 -21.75 1.50 1.11
C PRO A 447 -22.18 2.51 0.03
N VAL A 448 -22.92 3.57 0.39
CA VAL A 448 -23.37 4.61 -0.55
C VAL A 448 -22.36 5.76 -0.63
N GLU A 449 -21.90 6.24 0.52
CA GLU A 449 -20.88 7.28 0.68
C GLU A 449 -19.64 6.68 1.34
N GLU A 450 -18.82 6.02 0.53
CA GLU A 450 -17.61 5.34 0.98
C GLU A 450 -16.61 6.35 1.55
N LYS A 451 -15.96 5.97 2.65
CA LYS A 451 -14.87 6.73 3.30
C LYS A 451 -13.60 5.92 3.52
N THR A 452 -13.67 4.61 3.25
CA THR A 452 -12.60 3.66 3.54
C THR A 452 -12.32 2.79 2.32
N ILE A 453 -11.13 2.18 2.28
CA ILE A 453 -10.78 1.22 1.23
C ILE A 453 -11.67 -0.02 1.30
N ALA A 454 -12.00 -0.50 2.51
CA ALA A 454 -12.95 -1.60 2.68
C ALA A 454 -14.32 -1.27 2.06
N ALA A 455 -14.83 -0.05 2.24
CA ALA A 455 -16.06 0.39 1.59
C ALA A 455 -15.92 0.46 0.06
N LEU A 456 -14.78 0.94 -0.46
CA LEU A 456 -14.49 0.91 -1.91
C LEU A 456 -14.44 -0.52 -2.48
N LEU A 457 -14.18 -1.53 -1.66
CA LEU A 457 -14.19 -2.93 -2.06
C LEU A 457 -15.56 -3.61 -1.90
N GLY A 458 -16.60 -2.87 -1.50
CA GLY A 458 -17.91 -3.44 -1.16
C GLY A 458 -17.92 -4.22 0.16
N LEU A 459 -16.87 -4.09 0.98
CA LEU A 459 -16.66 -4.78 2.26
C LEU A 459 -16.89 -3.83 3.45
N SER A 460 -17.82 -2.87 3.34
CA SER A 460 -18.08 -1.86 4.38
C SER A 460 -18.48 -2.44 5.74
N GLU A 461 -19.01 -3.66 5.77
CA GLU A 461 -19.34 -4.39 7.00
C GLU A 461 -18.12 -4.68 7.88
N LEU A 462 -16.90 -4.65 7.34
CA LEU A 462 -15.67 -4.79 8.14
C LEU A 462 -15.62 -3.78 9.29
N ALA A 463 -16.09 -2.54 9.07
CA ALA A 463 -16.16 -1.52 10.12
C ALA A 463 -17.13 -1.87 11.27
N LEU A 464 -18.19 -2.64 10.99
CA LEU A 464 -19.12 -3.10 12.03
C LEU A 464 -18.42 -4.05 13.00
N TRP A 465 -17.64 -5.00 12.48
CA TRP A 465 -16.89 -5.98 13.28
C TRP A 465 -15.83 -5.30 14.16
N GLU A 466 -15.12 -4.32 13.60
CA GLU A 466 -14.20 -3.46 14.34
C GLU A 466 -14.89 -2.74 15.50
N TYR A 467 -16.02 -2.10 15.22
CA TYR A 467 -16.79 -1.36 16.22
C TYR A 467 -17.27 -2.28 17.36
N ILE A 468 -17.73 -3.49 17.04
CA ILE A 468 -18.18 -4.47 18.04
C ILE A 468 -17.02 -4.90 18.95
N ARG A 469 -15.87 -5.28 18.37
CA ARG A 469 -14.68 -5.69 19.12
C ARG A 469 -14.25 -4.59 20.08
N ASP A 470 -14.17 -3.35 19.60
CA ASP A 470 -13.75 -2.21 20.40
C ASP A 470 -14.77 -1.83 21.48
N SER A 471 -16.06 -1.95 21.18
CA SER A 471 -17.13 -1.73 22.15
C SER A 471 -17.06 -2.75 23.29
N LEU A 472 -16.87 -4.02 22.95
CA LEU A 472 -16.68 -5.10 23.93
C LEU A 472 -15.43 -4.87 24.78
N ALA A 473 -14.29 -4.59 24.13
CA ALA A 473 -13.02 -4.32 24.80
C ALA A 473 -13.17 -3.14 25.79
N THR A 474 -13.80 -2.06 25.35
CA THR A 474 -14.05 -0.86 26.18
C THR A 474 -14.97 -1.18 27.37
N LEU A 475 -16.04 -1.95 27.15
CA LEU A 475 -16.94 -2.38 28.22
C LEU A 475 -16.19 -3.17 29.30
N ILE A 476 -15.34 -4.13 28.90
CA ILE A 476 -14.53 -4.93 29.83
C ILE A 476 -13.51 -4.04 30.55
N CYS A 477 -12.77 -3.20 29.83
CA CYS A 477 -11.75 -2.30 30.37
C CYS A 477 -12.31 -1.31 31.42
N SER A 478 -13.57 -0.87 31.27
CA SER A 478 -14.22 -0.01 32.27
C SER A 478 -14.39 -0.68 33.65
N GLY A 479 -14.34 -2.01 33.70
CA GLY A 479 -14.65 -2.82 34.88
C GLY A 479 -16.14 -3.06 35.09
N ALA A 480 -17.00 -2.70 34.14
CA ALA A 480 -18.45 -2.95 34.23
C ALA A 480 -18.79 -4.44 34.42
N LEU A 481 -17.92 -5.34 33.95
CA LEU A 481 -18.14 -6.79 33.98
C LEU A 481 -17.36 -7.51 35.10
N LEU A 482 -16.76 -6.77 36.04
CA LEU A 482 -16.04 -7.37 37.18
C LEU A 482 -16.95 -8.26 38.04
N ALA A 483 -18.23 -7.89 38.19
CA ALA A 483 -19.22 -8.68 38.91
C ALA A 483 -19.52 -10.04 38.25
N LEU A 484 -19.21 -10.18 36.96
CA LEU A 484 -19.33 -11.43 36.21
C LEU A 484 -18.01 -12.23 36.21
N GLY A 485 -17.01 -11.81 37.00
CA GLY A 485 -15.70 -12.46 37.08
C GLY A 485 -14.76 -12.15 35.92
N ILE A 486 -15.09 -11.16 35.08
CA ILE A 486 -14.31 -10.81 33.89
C ILE A 486 -13.32 -9.68 34.26
N PRO A 487 -12.00 -9.94 34.25
CA PRO A 487 -11.00 -8.96 34.66
C PRO A 487 -10.84 -7.84 33.62
N ARG A 488 -10.43 -6.64 34.05
CA ARG A 488 -10.27 -5.48 33.13
C ARG A 488 -9.24 -5.75 32.05
N GLU A 489 -8.18 -6.47 32.39
CA GLU A 489 -7.08 -6.84 31.53
C GLU A 489 -7.55 -7.70 30.33
N ALA A 490 -8.64 -8.46 30.49
CA ALA A 490 -9.24 -9.20 29.37
C ALA A 490 -9.69 -8.24 28.26
N GLY A 491 -10.14 -7.02 28.60
CA GLY A 491 -10.50 -6.00 27.62
C GLY A 491 -9.32 -5.57 26.75
N ALA A 492 -8.13 -5.44 27.34
CA ALA A 492 -6.90 -5.17 26.58
C ALA A 492 -6.56 -6.31 25.62
N VAL A 493 -6.80 -7.57 26.01
CA VAL A 493 -6.65 -8.73 25.11
C VAL A 493 -7.66 -8.64 23.96
N VAL A 494 -8.95 -8.45 24.25
CA VAL A 494 -9.99 -8.33 23.20
C VAL A 494 -9.66 -7.22 22.22
N GLY A 495 -9.30 -6.03 22.72
CA GLY A 495 -8.98 -4.87 21.88
C GLY A 495 -7.69 -5.04 21.07
N SER A 496 -6.80 -5.95 21.48
CA SER A 496 -5.52 -6.19 20.81
C SER A 496 -5.56 -7.27 19.72
N ILE A 497 -6.72 -7.87 19.48
CA ILE A 497 -6.91 -8.97 18.52
C ILE A 497 -7.18 -8.40 17.13
N PRO A 498 -6.32 -8.67 16.13
CA PRO A 498 -6.59 -8.26 14.76
C PRO A 498 -7.72 -9.12 14.17
N LEU A 499 -8.60 -8.49 13.40
CA LEU A 499 -9.62 -9.17 12.61
C LEU A 499 -9.12 -9.48 11.21
N LEU A 500 -8.23 -8.65 10.67
CA LEU A 500 -7.65 -8.75 9.34
C LEU A 500 -6.17 -9.10 9.48
N ILE A 501 -5.88 -10.42 9.42
CA ILE A 501 -4.57 -10.97 9.76
C ILE A 501 -3.77 -11.26 8.48
N PRO A 502 -2.66 -10.53 8.21
CA PRO A 502 -1.82 -10.77 7.04
C PRO A 502 -0.88 -11.97 7.23
N TYR A 503 -0.23 -12.41 6.14
CA TYR A 503 0.79 -13.46 6.13
C TYR A 503 0.33 -14.85 6.64
N ILE A 504 -0.95 -15.17 6.46
CA ILE A 504 -1.46 -16.52 6.72
C ILE A 504 -1.10 -17.43 5.55
N PRO A 505 -0.37 -18.54 5.76
CA PRO A 505 0.03 -19.40 4.67
C PRO A 505 -1.15 -20.19 4.11
N PHE A 506 -1.14 -20.42 2.79
CA PHE A 506 -2.07 -21.32 2.10
C PHE A 506 -1.32 -22.12 1.03
N SER A 507 -2.01 -22.99 0.30
CA SER A 507 -1.38 -23.88 -0.69
C SER A 507 -0.84 -23.16 -1.94
N GLY A 508 -1.22 -21.90 -2.17
CA GLY A 508 -1.01 -21.21 -3.44
C GLY A 508 -2.08 -21.52 -4.50
N VAL A 509 -2.90 -22.55 -4.28
CA VAL A 509 -3.87 -23.04 -5.26
C VAL A 509 -5.24 -22.38 -5.08
N LEU A 510 -5.76 -21.82 -6.16
CA LEU A 510 -7.06 -21.16 -6.25
C LEU A 510 -7.93 -21.84 -7.31
N LYS A 511 -9.25 -21.86 -7.08
CA LYS A 511 -10.25 -22.37 -8.03
C LYS A 511 -11.23 -21.28 -8.40
N ALA A 512 -11.58 -21.20 -9.67
CA ALA A 512 -12.65 -20.32 -10.13
C ALA A 512 -13.98 -20.75 -9.51
N THR A 513 -14.78 -19.79 -9.05
CA THR A 513 -16.14 -20.03 -8.54
C THR A 513 -17.16 -19.88 -9.67
N PRO A 514 -18.43 -20.27 -9.47
CA PRO A 514 -19.50 -19.96 -10.42
C PRO A 514 -19.65 -18.45 -10.70
N GLU A 515 -19.27 -17.59 -9.75
CA GLU A 515 -19.35 -16.14 -9.90
C GLU A 515 -18.31 -15.57 -10.86
N ALA A 516 -17.28 -16.34 -11.25
CA ALA A 516 -16.31 -15.93 -12.27
C ALA A 516 -16.96 -15.60 -13.63
N GLN A 517 -18.11 -16.22 -13.94
CA GLN A 517 -18.88 -15.93 -15.16
C GLN A 517 -19.37 -14.47 -15.21
N TYR A 518 -19.49 -13.80 -14.06
CA TYR A 518 -19.93 -12.40 -14.00
C TYR A 518 -18.91 -11.42 -14.58
N VAL A 519 -17.62 -11.73 -14.46
CA VAL A 519 -16.54 -10.84 -14.89
C VAL A 519 -15.96 -11.19 -16.25
N ASP A 520 -16.34 -12.33 -16.83
CA ASP A 520 -15.83 -12.85 -18.10
C ASP A 520 -14.29 -12.93 -18.14
N TRP A 521 -13.68 -13.28 -16.99
CA TRP A 521 -12.24 -13.50 -16.91
C TRP A 521 -11.91 -14.90 -17.43
N PHE A 522 -10.87 -15.00 -18.25
CA PHE A 522 -10.23 -16.24 -18.59
C PHE A 522 -9.44 -16.76 -17.39
N LEU A 523 -10.13 -17.51 -16.52
CA LEU A 523 -9.54 -18.19 -15.38
C LEU A 523 -9.47 -19.70 -15.66
N PRO A 524 -8.28 -20.32 -15.53
CA PRO A 524 -8.19 -21.77 -15.42
C PRO A 524 -9.09 -22.26 -14.28
N SER A 525 -9.62 -23.49 -14.40
CA SER A 525 -10.42 -24.10 -13.34
C SER A 525 -9.66 -24.18 -12.00
N GLU A 526 -8.34 -24.31 -12.09
CA GLU A 526 -7.40 -24.27 -10.97
C GLU A 526 -6.11 -23.59 -11.42
N PHE A 527 -5.54 -22.71 -10.58
CA PHE A 527 -4.27 -22.05 -10.85
C PHE A 527 -3.49 -21.79 -9.55
N THR A 528 -2.18 -21.57 -9.68
CA THR A 528 -1.27 -21.40 -8.54
C THR A 528 -0.61 -20.03 -8.56
N ILE A 529 -0.50 -19.40 -7.40
CA ILE A 529 0.29 -18.20 -7.16
C ILE A 529 1.38 -18.49 -6.13
N THR A 530 2.60 -18.09 -6.44
CA THR A 530 3.76 -18.23 -5.55
C THR A 530 4.55 -16.92 -5.42
N VAL A 531 5.13 -16.71 -4.23
CA VAL A 531 6.05 -15.64 -3.85
C VAL A 531 7.34 -16.30 -3.37
N PRO A 532 8.34 -16.50 -4.26
CA PRO A 532 9.53 -17.28 -3.94
C PRO A 532 10.34 -16.76 -2.75
N GLU A 533 10.47 -15.43 -2.60
CA GLU A 533 11.22 -14.83 -1.48
C GLU A 533 10.59 -15.16 -0.12
N ALA A 534 9.27 -15.29 -0.04
CA ALA A 534 8.57 -15.73 1.16
C ALA A 534 8.88 -17.19 1.50
N GLY A 535 9.08 -18.02 0.48
CA GLY A 535 9.54 -19.40 0.63
C GLY A 535 10.84 -19.52 1.40
N THR A 536 11.84 -18.76 0.98
CA THR A 536 13.16 -18.71 1.63
C THR A 536 13.09 -18.17 3.05
N LEU A 537 12.21 -17.20 3.30
CA LEU A 537 12.17 -16.45 4.55
C LEU A 537 11.26 -17.05 5.63
N PHE A 538 10.08 -17.53 5.24
CA PHE A 538 9.03 -18.04 6.12
C PHE A 538 8.82 -19.56 6.01
N GLY A 539 9.35 -20.21 4.97
CA GLY A 539 9.14 -21.64 4.72
C GLY A 539 7.84 -21.98 3.99
N PHE A 540 7.15 -20.99 3.43
CA PHE A 540 5.98 -21.16 2.57
C PHE A 540 6.00 -20.16 1.40
N ASN A 541 5.59 -20.63 0.22
CA ASN A 541 5.65 -19.83 -1.01
C ASN A 541 4.36 -19.05 -1.29
N ALA A 542 3.33 -19.17 -0.46
CA ALA A 542 2.07 -18.50 -0.71
C ALA A 542 1.40 -18.13 0.61
N TYR A 543 0.88 -16.91 0.68
CA TYR A 543 0.21 -16.38 1.86
C TYR A 543 -0.88 -15.39 1.48
N THR A 544 -1.78 -15.17 2.43
CA THR A 544 -2.98 -14.37 2.27
C THR A 544 -3.24 -13.55 3.52
N THR A 545 -4.07 -12.52 3.39
CA THR A 545 -4.78 -11.89 4.48
C THR A 545 -6.11 -12.60 4.68
N ILE A 546 -6.43 -12.93 5.93
CA ILE A 546 -7.74 -13.47 6.33
C ILE A 546 -8.57 -12.36 6.99
N GLY A 547 -9.87 -12.59 7.19
CA GLY A 547 -10.78 -11.66 7.86
C GLY A 547 -11.70 -10.92 6.89
N TRP A 548 -11.35 -10.84 5.61
CA TRP A 548 -12.27 -10.39 4.57
C TRP A 548 -13.53 -11.27 4.47
N GLN A 549 -13.43 -12.53 4.95
CA GLN A 549 -14.55 -13.46 5.09
C GLN A 549 -15.63 -12.99 6.07
N LEU A 550 -15.34 -12.02 6.96
CA LEU A 550 -16.35 -11.44 7.86
C LEU A 550 -17.48 -10.73 7.10
N ALA A 551 -17.23 -10.29 5.87
CA ALA A 551 -18.23 -9.70 4.97
C ALA A 551 -18.82 -10.73 3.97
N GLN A 552 -18.59 -12.02 4.18
CA GLN A 552 -19.03 -13.13 3.33
C GLN A 552 -20.06 -14.01 4.06
N PRO A 553 -20.86 -14.83 3.36
CA PRO A 553 -21.80 -15.76 3.99
C PRO A 553 -21.07 -16.85 4.78
N ARG A 554 -21.77 -17.51 5.71
CA ARG A 554 -21.16 -18.48 6.64
C ARG A 554 -20.47 -19.63 5.94
N ALA A 555 -20.91 -19.99 4.72
CA ALA A 555 -20.33 -21.07 3.95
C ALA A 555 -18.84 -20.81 3.64
N VAL A 556 -18.50 -19.57 3.27
CA VAL A 556 -17.10 -19.15 3.03
C VAL A 556 -16.40 -18.94 4.37
N ALA A 557 -17.07 -18.27 5.30
CA ALA A 557 -16.44 -17.81 6.52
C ALA A 557 -16.08 -18.95 7.50
N TYR A 558 -16.98 -19.91 7.72
CA TYR A 558 -16.68 -21.09 8.53
C TYR A 558 -15.67 -22.04 7.88
N LEU A 559 -15.66 -22.15 6.55
CA LEU A 559 -14.64 -22.95 5.85
C LEU A 559 -13.24 -22.40 6.15
N ALA A 560 -13.07 -21.07 6.07
CA ALA A 560 -11.82 -20.41 6.40
C ALA A 560 -11.40 -20.66 7.85
N TRP A 561 -12.27 -20.37 8.83
CA TRP A 561 -11.89 -20.48 10.25
C TRP A 561 -11.65 -21.91 10.72
N ASN A 562 -12.38 -22.89 10.19
CA ASN A 562 -12.11 -24.30 10.49
C ASN A 562 -10.71 -24.70 9.99
N SER A 563 -10.27 -24.14 8.86
CA SER A 563 -8.97 -24.42 8.24
C SER A 563 -7.80 -23.68 8.93
N LEU A 564 -8.03 -22.57 9.62
CA LEU A 564 -6.98 -21.79 10.30
C LEU A 564 -6.16 -22.60 11.30
N SER A 565 -6.82 -23.54 12.00
CA SER A 565 -6.16 -24.41 12.96
C SER A 565 -5.01 -25.22 12.35
N GLY A 566 -5.15 -25.65 11.08
CA GLY A 566 -4.16 -26.44 10.35
C GLY A 566 -2.95 -25.66 9.85
N VAL A 567 -3.01 -24.32 9.83
CA VAL A 567 -1.93 -23.46 9.30
C VAL A 567 -1.25 -22.62 10.38
N ARG A 568 -1.75 -22.67 11.62
CA ARG A 568 -1.31 -21.88 12.77
C ARG A 568 0.19 -22.00 13.07
N GLU A 569 0.71 -23.23 13.11
CA GLU A 569 2.13 -23.47 13.38
C GLU A 569 3.02 -22.81 12.31
N LYS A 570 2.66 -22.94 11.03
CA LYS A 570 3.40 -22.30 9.93
C LYS A 570 3.28 -20.78 9.98
N ALA A 571 2.09 -20.26 10.25
CA ALA A 571 1.85 -18.82 10.36
C ALA A 571 2.67 -18.17 11.49
N SER A 572 2.95 -18.93 12.57
CA SER A 572 3.74 -18.45 13.70
C SER A 572 5.12 -17.92 13.31
N VAL A 573 5.72 -18.40 12.22
CA VAL A 573 7.05 -17.96 11.74
C VAL A 573 7.01 -16.51 11.27
N ALA A 574 6.01 -16.15 10.46
CA ALA A 574 5.81 -14.78 10.00
C ALA A 574 5.37 -13.86 11.15
N MET A 575 4.46 -14.32 12.00
CA MET A 575 3.95 -13.58 13.16
C MET A 575 5.06 -13.25 14.16
N ASN A 576 5.97 -14.19 14.40
CA ASN A 576 7.11 -14.00 15.30
C ASN A 576 8.03 -12.86 14.87
N ARG A 577 8.23 -12.70 13.57
CA ARG A 577 9.00 -11.58 13.03
C ARG A 577 8.25 -10.30 13.26
N TYR A 578 6.98 -10.25 12.86
CA TYR A 578 6.11 -9.08 13.02
C TYR A 578 5.99 -8.60 14.47
N ALA A 579 5.92 -9.53 15.43
CA ALA A 579 5.88 -9.23 16.84
C ALA A 579 7.13 -8.46 17.34
N LEU A 580 8.31 -8.67 16.74
CA LEU A 580 9.51 -7.89 17.10
C LEU A 580 9.40 -6.42 16.68
N LEU A 581 8.76 -6.12 15.54
CA LEU A 581 8.52 -4.74 15.13
C LEU A 581 7.55 -4.06 16.09
N VAL A 582 6.47 -4.76 16.44
CA VAL A 582 5.42 -4.23 17.30
C VAL A 582 5.88 -4.05 18.73
N GLU A 583 6.70 -4.97 19.26
CA GLU A 583 7.32 -4.83 20.59
C GLU A 583 8.15 -3.54 20.67
N ASN A 584 8.94 -3.25 19.64
CA ASN A 584 9.70 -2.00 19.60
C ASN A 584 8.78 -0.78 19.44
N ALA A 585 7.76 -0.86 18.58
CA ALA A 585 6.85 0.24 18.32
C ALA A 585 5.95 0.60 19.51
N THR A 586 5.65 -0.39 20.36
CA THR A 586 4.88 -0.22 21.60
C THR A 586 5.75 0.21 22.79
N SER A 587 7.01 0.64 22.56
CA SER A 587 7.94 0.90 23.67
C SER A 587 8.04 -0.27 24.66
N ARG A 588 7.85 -1.50 24.15
CA ARG A 588 7.93 -2.78 24.86
C ARG A 588 6.87 -3.06 25.92
N PHE A 589 5.79 -2.29 26.01
CA PHE A 589 4.70 -2.66 26.93
C PHE A 589 3.94 -3.92 26.46
N ALA A 590 3.96 -4.19 25.15
CA ALA A 590 3.49 -5.43 24.56
C ALA A 590 4.69 -6.30 24.18
N SER A 591 5.03 -7.25 25.06
CA SER A 591 6.11 -8.19 24.80
C SER A 591 5.78 -9.10 23.62
N ARG A 592 6.83 -9.63 22.97
CA ARG A 592 6.68 -10.59 21.87
C ARG A 592 5.74 -11.76 22.19
N ASP A 593 5.83 -12.34 23.38
CA ASP A 593 4.97 -13.47 23.80
C ASP A 593 3.50 -13.07 23.91
N LYS A 594 3.21 -11.85 24.41
CA LYS A 594 1.84 -11.33 24.48
C LYS A 594 1.26 -11.11 23.09
N LEU A 595 2.05 -10.53 22.19
CA LEU A 595 1.65 -10.27 20.81
C LEU A 595 1.36 -11.56 20.06
N PHE A 596 2.20 -12.59 20.26
CA PHE A 596 1.95 -13.91 19.72
C PHE A 596 0.61 -14.46 20.23
N ASN A 597 0.37 -14.41 21.53
CA ASN A 597 -0.89 -14.87 22.12
C ASN A 597 -2.13 -14.13 21.56
N TYR A 598 -2.02 -12.86 21.19
CA TYR A 598 -3.14 -12.12 20.59
C TYR A 598 -3.49 -12.63 19.19
N ILE A 599 -2.49 -12.77 18.32
CA ILE A 599 -2.70 -13.30 16.96
C ILE A 599 -3.16 -14.76 17.03
N ASP A 600 -2.56 -15.53 17.92
CA ASP A 600 -2.91 -16.91 18.18
C ASP A 600 -4.38 -17.06 18.61
N SER A 601 -4.82 -16.21 19.54
CA SER A 601 -6.20 -16.14 20.00
C SER A 601 -7.15 -15.72 18.87
N ALA A 602 -6.72 -14.78 18.02
CA ALA A 602 -7.45 -14.35 16.83
C ALA A 602 -7.78 -15.54 15.92
N MET A 603 -6.74 -16.31 15.55
CA MET A 603 -6.86 -17.46 14.66
C MET A 603 -7.64 -18.63 15.26
N ASN A 604 -7.49 -18.87 16.56
CA ASN A 604 -8.07 -20.04 17.22
C ASN A 604 -9.56 -19.86 17.52
N LYS A 605 -9.97 -18.66 17.95
CA LYS A 605 -11.32 -18.44 18.51
C LYS A 605 -11.97 -17.15 18.01
N TRP A 606 -11.27 -16.03 18.09
CA TRP A 606 -11.96 -14.73 18.16
C TRP A 606 -12.58 -14.26 16.85
N VAL A 607 -11.92 -14.45 15.70
CA VAL A 607 -12.52 -14.06 14.41
C VAL A 607 -13.83 -14.83 14.18
N ARG A 608 -13.85 -16.12 14.55
CA ARG A 608 -15.05 -16.97 14.48
C ARG A 608 -16.12 -16.56 15.49
N GLU A 609 -15.76 -16.32 16.74
CA GLU A 609 -16.75 -15.95 17.77
C GLU A 609 -17.38 -14.60 17.50
N LEU A 610 -16.59 -13.61 17.07
CA LEU A 610 -17.11 -12.31 16.69
C LEU A 610 -18.07 -12.46 15.51
N TYR A 611 -17.69 -13.17 14.45
CA TYR A 611 -18.58 -13.43 13.33
C TYR A 611 -19.91 -14.04 13.77
N ARG A 612 -19.80 -15.14 14.53
CA ARG A 612 -20.96 -15.89 15.04
C ARG A 612 -21.87 -14.97 15.83
N ALA A 613 -21.32 -14.08 16.67
CA ALA A 613 -22.09 -13.20 17.53
C ALA A 613 -23.08 -12.32 16.75
N ILE A 614 -22.71 -11.82 15.56
CA ILE A 614 -23.63 -11.01 14.73
C ILE A 614 -24.54 -11.88 13.89
N VAL A 615 -24.04 -12.90 13.19
CA VAL A 615 -24.91 -13.69 12.32
C VAL A 615 -25.96 -14.48 13.12
N SER A 616 -25.69 -14.75 14.41
CA SER A 616 -26.63 -15.37 15.35
C SER A 616 -27.42 -14.38 16.22
N SER A 617 -27.24 -13.07 16.02
CA SER A 617 -27.89 -12.03 16.83
C SER A 617 -29.41 -12.01 16.68
N SER A 618 -30.08 -11.34 17.63
CA SER A 618 -31.49 -10.97 17.52
C SER A 618 -31.59 -9.52 17.04
N ILE A 619 -32.15 -9.30 15.85
CA ILE A 619 -32.30 -7.97 15.24
C ILE A 619 -33.73 -7.46 15.38
N ARG A 620 -33.89 -6.20 15.79
CA ARG A 620 -35.16 -5.45 15.79
C ARG A 620 -34.93 -4.07 15.17
N GLY A 621 -35.37 -3.88 13.93
CA GLY A 621 -35.05 -2.65 13.20
C GLY A 621 -33.54 -2.50 13.03
N GLY A 622 -32.95 -1.45 13.61
CA GLY A 622 -31.50 -1.22 13.64
C GLY A 622 -30.80 -1.71 14.91
N ASP A 623 -31.53 -2.33 15.84
CA ASP A 623 -30.99 -2.78 17.13
C ASP A 623 -30.58 -4.26 17.06
N PHE A 624 -29.31 -4.51 17.39
CA PHE A 624 -28.69 -5.82 17.45
C PHE A 624 -28.50 -6.20 18.91
N SER A 625 -29.10 -7.32 19.32
CA SER A 625 -28.81 -7.97 20.61
C SER A 625 -27.88 -9.16 20.35
N ILE A 626 -26.66 -9.05 20.85
CA ILE A 626 -25.50 -9.86 20.47
C ILE A 626 -24.94 -10.54 21.71
N ASN A 627 -24.62 -11.83 21.60
CA ASN A 627 -23.99 -12.58 22.68
C ASN A 627 -22.58 -12.99 22.26
N VAL A 628 -21.57 -12.57 23.02
CA VAL A 628 -20.17 -12.90 22.75
C VAL A 628 -19.64 -13.86 23.80
N SER A 629 -19.09 -14.99 23.36
CA SER A 629 -18.55 -16.04 24.24
C SER A 629 -17.06 -15.81 24.55
N LEU A 630 -16.79 -15.35 25.77
CA LEU A 630 -15.44 -15.19 26.32
C LEU A 630 -14.99 -16.47 27.04
N PRO A 631 -13.67 -16.70 27.18
CA PRO A 631 -13.17 -17.74 28.08
C PRO A 631 -13.75 -17.64 29.50
N GLU A 632 -13.99 -16.42 29.98
CA GLU A 632 -14.44 -16.10 31.33
C GLU A 632 -15.97 -16.12 31.49
N GLY A 633 -16.75 -16.10 30.39
CA GLY A 633 -18.21 -16.06 30.44
C GLY A 633 -18.86 -15.57 29.15
N VAL A 634 -20.18 -15.38 29.16
CA VAL A 634 -20.92 -14.80 28.03
C VAL A 634 -21.24 -13.34 28.33
N VAL A 635 -21.02 -12.46 27.35
CA VAL A 635 -21.30 -11.04 27.44
C VAL A 635 -22.38 -10.66 26.45
N ASP A 636 -23.44 -10.03 26.95
CA ASP A 636 -24.52 -9.49 26.13
C ASP A 636 -24.21 -8.03 25.76
N LEU A 637 -24.30 -7.72 24.47
CA LEU A 637 -24.09 -6.40 23.90
C LEU A 637 -25.33 -5.97 23.12
N ASN A 638 -25.75 -4.73 23.31
CA ASN A 638 -26.78 -4.11 22.47
C ASN A 638 -26.14 -3.02 21.63
N ILE A 639 -26.27 -3.13 20.31
CA ILE A 639 -25.74 -2.16 19.35
C ILE A 639 -26.91 -1.62 18.52
N SER A 640 -27.07 -0.30 18.52
CA SER A 640 -28.10 0.38 17.76
C SER A 640 -27.45 1.11 16.59
N LEU A 641 -27.84 0.74 15.36
CA LEU A 641 -27.41 1.47 14.17
C LEU A 641 -28.23 2.75 14.03
N PRO A 642 -27.57 3.92 13.85
CA PRO A 642 -28.26 5.14 13.44
C PRO A 642 -29.07 4.90 12.17
N ARG A 643 -30.23 5.54 12.04
CA ARG A 643 -31.14 5.33 10.92
C ARG A 643 -30.45 5.54 9.55
N GLU A 644 -29.64 6.58 9.43
CA GLU A 644 -28.89 6.88 8.20
C GLU A 644 -27.90 5.76 7.82
N VAL A 645 -27.25 5.16 8.83
CA VAL A 645 -26.32 4.04 8.65
C VAL A 645 -27.08 2.79 8.21
N LEU A 646 -28.22 2.49 8.86
CA LEU A 646 -29.10 1.38 8.49
C LEU A 646 -29.62 1.54 7.05
N ASP A 647 -30.16 2.71 6.71
CA ASP A 647 -30.70 3.00 5.37
C ASP A 647 -29.63 2.89 4.28
N SER A 648 -28.37 3.23 4.59
CA SER A 648 -27.25 3.02 3.67
C SER A 648 -26.89 1.54 3.52
N LEU A 649 -26.78 0.80 4.64
CA LEU A 649 -26.48 -0.63 4.62
C LEU A 649 -27.52 -1.45 3.85
N LEU A 650 -28.80 -1.06 3.92
CA LEU A 650 -29.90 -1.68 3.18
C LEU A 650 -29.80 -1.52 1.65
N GLN A 651 -28.96 -0.61 1.16
CA GLN A 651 -28.69 -0.43 -0.27
C GLN A 651 -27.52 -1.27 -0.78
N LYS A 652 -26.83 -1.99 0.10
CA LYS A 652 -25.67 -2.82 -0.26
C LYS A 652 -26.08 -3.94 -1.22
N LEU A 653 -25.32 -4.08 -2.31
CA LEU A 653 -25.30 -5.29 -3.12
C LEU A 653 -24.07 -6.13 -2.76
N PRO A 654 -24.16 -7.47 -2.74
CA PRO A 654 -23.05 -8.32 -2.34
C PRO A 654 -21.91 -8.24 -3.36
N VAL A 655 -20.68 -8.37 -2.84
CA VAL A 655 -19.49 -8.58 -3.67
C VAL A 655 -19.53 -9.95 -4.33
N LYS A 656 -18.64 -10.18 -5.30
CA LYS A 656 -18.48 -11.47 -5.97
C LYS A 656 -17.11 -12.06 -5.64
N VAL A 657 -17.07 -13.32 -5.21
CA VAL A 657 -15.83 -14.06 -4.98
C VAL A 657 -15.57 -14.91 -6.21
N ILE A 658 -14.73 -14.45 -7.13
CA ILE A 658 -14.54 -15.11 -8.44
C ILE A 658 -13.52 -16.25 -8.41
N ALA A 659 -12.64 -16.28 -7.42
CA ALA A 659 -11.76 -17.40 -7.14
C ALA A 659 -11.53 -17.56 -5.64
N VAL A 660 -11.39 -18.79 -5.17
CA VAL A 660 -11.17 -19.10 -3.75
C VAL A 660 -10.30 -20.35 -3.60
N SER A 661 -9.49 -20.40 -2.54
CA SER A 661 -8.70 -21.60 -2.21
C SER A 661 -9.61 -22.66 -1.59
N SER A 662 -9.20 -23.93 -1.67
CA SER A 662 -10.03 -25.05 -1.16
C SER A 662 -10.28 -25.00 0.35
N ASP A 663 -9.42 -24.31 1.09
CA ASP A 663 -9.52 -24.07 2.53
C ASP A 663 -10.26 -22.76 2.89
N GLY A 664 -10.71 -21.99 1.88
CA GLY A 664 -11.41 -20.73 2.06
C GLY A 664 -10.55 -19.56 2.55
N LEU A 665 -9.23 -19.74 2.73
CA LEU A 665 -8.34 -18.74 3.30
C LEU A 665 -8.02 -17.59 2.34
N ALA A 666 -7.80 -17.90 1.07
CA ALA A 666 -7.43 -16.96 0.02
C ALA A 666 -8.54 -16.82 -1.02
N GLY A 667 -8.66 -15.64 -1.62
CA GLY A 667 -9.64 -15.39 -2.66
C GLY A 667 -9.39 -14.11 -3.47
N ILE A 668 -10.12 -14.03 -4.58
CA ILE A 668 -10.22 -12.84 -5.42
C ILE A 668 -11.65 -12.35 -5.32
N VAL A 669 -11.82 -11.14 -4.78
CA VAL A 669 -13.12 -10.50 -4.57
C VAL A 669 -13.25 -9.33 -5.53
N VAL A 670 -14.40 -9.20 -6.18
CA VAL A 670 -14.69 -8.09 -7.09
C VAL A 670 -15.98 -7.40 -6.69
N TYR A 671 -16.03 -6.10 -6.94
CA TYR A 671 -17.17 -5.26 -6.63
C TYR A 671 -17.48 -4.35 -7.83
N ASP A 672 -18.74 -4.37 -8.28
CA ASP A 672 -19.23 -3.54 -9.38
C ASP A 672 -20.34 -2.62 -8.86
N LYS A 673 -20.03 -1.33 -8.72
CA LYS A 673 -20.99 -0.30 -8.29
C LYS A 673 -21.72 0.32 -9.49
N PHE A 674 -22.24 -0.51 -10.38
CA PHE A 674 -22.95 -0.06 -11.61
C PHE A 674 -24.20 0.79 -11.34
N TRP A 675 -24.78 0.72 -10.15
CA TRP A 675 -26.07 1.36 -9.82
C TRP A 675 -25.95 2.80 -9.33
N ASP A 676 -24.74 3.30 -9.09
CA ASP A 676 -24.46 4.67 -8.68
C ASP A 676 -23.93 5.45 -9.88
N GLN A 677 -24.37 6.69 -10.09
CA GLN A 677 -23.82 7.54 -11.16
C GLN A 677 -22.35 7.89 -10.93
N ASN A 678 -21.89 7.88 -9.67
CA ASN A 678 -20.48 8.06 -9.29
C ASN A 678 -19.81 6.72 -8.97
N GLY A 679 -20.30 5.63 -9.58
CA GLY A 679 -19.80 4.28 -9.36
C GLY A 679 -18.45 4.02 -10.00
N TYR A 680 -17.93 2.83 -9.75
CA TYR A 680 -16.64 2.33 -10.21
C TYR A 680 -16.62 0.80 -10.07
N ARG A 681 -15.53 0.17 -10.52
CA ARG A 681 -15.23 -1.24 -10.29
C ARG A 681 -13.98 -1.40 -9.44
N SER A 682 -13.99 -2.39 -8.56
CA SER A 682 -12.84 -2.70 -7.73
C SER A 682 -12.58 -4.19 -7.59
N VAL A 683 -11.30 -4.51 -7.37
CA VAL A 683 -10.78 -5.88 -7.23
C VAL A 683 -9.91 -5.95 -5.98
N TYR A 684 -10.11 -6.97 -5.16
CA TYR A 684 -9.27 -7.30 -4.03
C TYR A 684 -8.65 -8.68 -4.22
N PHE A 685 -7.33 -8.72 -4.26
CA PHE A 685 -6.55 -9.94 -4.13
C PHE A 685 -6.16 -10.10 -2.66
N SER A 686 -6.65 -11.15 -1.99
CA SER A 686 -6.30 -11.35 -0.58
C SER A 686 -4.82 -11.73 -0.37
N PHE A 687 -4.07 -11.99 -1.44
CA PHE A 687 -2.67 -12.37 -1.48
C PHE A 687 -1.82 -11.36 -2.26
N GLU A 688 -0.49 -11.41 -2.09
CA GLU A 688 0.47 -10.45 -2.65
C GLU A 688 0.83 -10.82 -4.10
N ILE A 689 -0.11 -10.61 -5.01
CA ILE A 689 -0.03 -11.01 -6.42
C ILE A 689 1.14 -10.35 -7.17
N GLU A 690 1.47 -9.12 -6.82
CA GLU A 690 2.54 -8.32 -7.41
C GLU A 690 3.94 -8.83 -7.06
N ALA A 691 4.08 -9.60 -5.97
CA ALA A 691 5.34 -10.26 -5.60
C ALA A 691 5.51 -11.64 -6.28
N SER A 692 4.56 -12.04 -7.12
CA SER A 692 4.61 -13.30 -7.85
C SER A 692 5.23 -13.13 -9.25
N PRO A 693 6.28 -13.89 -9.59
CA PRO A 693 6.83 -13.93 -10.94
C PRO A 693 6.00 -14.82 -11.89
N ASP A 694 4.96 -15.50 -11.38
CA ASP A 694 4.21 -16.49 -12.16
C ASP A 694 3.45 -15.80 -13.32
N PRO A 695 3.43 -16.39 -14.54
CA PRO A 695 2.70 -15.81 -15.68
C PRO A 695 1.21 -15.56 -15.40
N VAL A 696 0.61 -16.39 -14.55
CA VAL A 696 -0.79 -16.26 -14.12
C VAL A 696 -1.00 -14.96 -13.32
N ALA A 697 -0.06 -14.56 -12.47
CA ALA A 697 -0.17 -13.33 -11.70
C ALA A 697 -0.24 -12.10 -12.62
N ARG A 698 0.60 -12.07 -13.66
CA ARG A 698 0.54 -11.04 -14.71
C ARG A 698 -0.82 -11.01 -15.40
N GLU A 699 -1.31 -12.17 -15.82
CA GLU A 699 -2.59 -12.26 -16.55
C GLU A 699 -3.77 -11.83 -15.67
N LEU A 700 -3.80 -12.22 -14.40
CA LEU A 700 -4.82 -11.79 -13.44
C LEU A 700 -4.80 -10.28 -13.20
N LEU A 701 -3.62 -9.68 -13.01
CA LEU A 701 -3.49 -8.23 -12.86
C LEU A 701 -3.96 -7.50 -14.13
N LYS A 702 -3.63 -8.03 -15.30
CA LYS A 702 -4.08 -7.49 -16.59
C LYS A 702 -5.60 -7.54 -16.71
N GLN A 703 -6.23 -8.68 -16.41
CA GLN A 703 -7.67 -8.85 -16.45
C GLN A 703 -8.39 -7.96 -15.42
N ALA A 704 -7.81 -7.77 -14.23
CA ALA A 704 -8.32 -6.85 -13.22
C ALA A 704 -8.35 -5.40 -13.73
N VAL A 705 -7.27 -4.94 -14.37
CA VAL A 705 -7.21 -3.63 -15.02
C VAL A 705 -8.28 -3.50 -16.10
N GLU A 706 -8.32 -4.44 -17.05
CA GLU A 706 -9.23 -4.38 -18.20
C GLU A 706 -10.71 -4.45 -17.80
N TRP A 707 -11.03 -5.21 -16.76
CA TRP A 707 -12.40 -5.28 -16.25
C TRP A 707 -12.79 -4.00 -15.50
N ALA A 708 -11.89 -3.46 -14.68
CA ALA A 708 -12.16 -2.26 -13.90
C ALA A 708 -12.32 -1.00 -14.77
N LEU A 709 -11.60 -0.91 -15.90
CA LEU A 709 -11.74 0.18 -16.88
C LEU A 709 -13.12 0.25 -17.54
N LYS A 710 -13.85 -0.87 -17.59
CA LYS A 710 -15.12 -1.00 -18.32
C LYS A 710 -16.34 -0.73 -17.44
N TRP A 711 -16.19 -0.01 -16.33
CA TRP A 711 -17.33 0.35 -15.50
C TRP A 711 -18.32 1.20 -16.30
N GLU A 712 -19.61 0.96 -16.10
CA GLU A 712 -20.69 1.73 -16.70
C GLU A 712 -21.89 1.81 -15.75
N TYR A 713 -22.57 2.96 -15.75
CA TYR A 713 -23.82 3.12 -15.02
C TYR A 713 -24.95 2.31 -15.67
N LYS A 714 -25.63 1.48 -14.89
CA LYS A 714 -26.79 0.69 -15.30
C LYS A 714 -28.00 1.00 -14.43
N PRO A 715 -29.06 1.63 -14.97
CA PRO A 715 -30.29 1.93 -14.23
C PRO A 715 -31.19 0.68 -14.12
N VAL A 716 -30.65 -0.45 -13.66
CA VAL A 716 -31.34 -1.75 -13.58
C VAL A 716 -31.79 -2.11 -12.15
N THR A 717 -31.58 -1.18 -11.21
CA THR A 717 -32.07 -1.28 -9.82
C THR A 717 -33.01 -0.13 -9.48
N GLU A 718 -33.82 -0.32 -8.45
CA GLU A 718 -34.62 0.71 -7.81
C GLU A 718 -34.65 0.51 -6.29
N LEU A 719 -35.28 1.44 -5.55
CA LEU A 719 -35.44 1.36 -4.11
C LEU A 719 -36.88 0.93 -3.76
N LEU A 720 -37.02 -0.11 -2.95
CA LEU A 720 -38.24 -0.43 -2.22
C LEU A 720 -38.04 -0.03 -0.75
N GLY A 721 -38.66 1.09 -0.35
CA GLY A 721 -38.28 1.75 0.91
C GLY A 721 -36.83 2.20 0.86
N ALA A 722 -35.98 1.70 1.77
CA ALA A 722 -34.54 1.94 1.76
C ALA A 722 -33.74 0.79 1.09
N VAL A 723 -34.40 -0.29 0.65
CA VAL A 723 -33.73 -1.48 0.13
C VAL A 723 -33.50 -1.36 -1.37
N ARG A 724 -32.25 -1.53 -1.81
CA ARG A 724 -31.92 -1.57 -3.23
C ARG A 724 -32.20 -2.94 -3.82
N VAL A 725 -33.03 -2.98 -4.85
CA VAL A 725 -33.45 -4.21 -5.52
C VAL A 725 -33.30 -4.09 -7.04
N PRO A 726 -32.90 -5.17 -7.73
CA PRO A 726 -33.11 -5.33 -9.16
C PRO A 726 -34.57 -5.05 -9.56
N ARG A 727 -34.77 -4.39 -10.70
CA ARG A 727 -36.11 -3.97 -11.16
C ARG A 727 -37.08 -5.13 -11.38
N ASP A 728 -36.59 -6.27 -11.88
CA ASP A 728 -37.36 -7.50 -12.05
C ASP A 728 -37.90 -8.05 -10.72
N ILE A 729 -37.10 -8.03 -9.66
CA ILE A 729 -37.54 -8.40 -8.30
C ILE A 729 -38.60 -7.42 -7.80
N ALA A 730 -38.40 -6.13 -8.05
CA ALA A 730 -39.33 -5.10 -7.61
C ALA A 730 -40.69 -5.14 -8.33
N GLU A 731 -40.69 -5.38 -9.64
CA GLU A 731 -41.89 -5.61 -10.45
C GLU A 731 -42.63 -6.86 -9.99
N ASN A 732 -41.91 -7.96 -9.73
CA ASN A 732 -42.49 -9.18 -9.17
C ASN A 732 -43.14 -8.92 -7.81
N PHE A 733 -42.44 -8.20 -6.92
CA PHE A 733 -42.97 -7.82 -5.61
C PHE A 733 -44.28 -7.02 -5.72
N LYS A 734 -44.31 -5.98 -6.58
CA LYS A 734 -45.51 -5.15 -6.81
C LYS A 734 -46.67 -5.98 -7.39
N SER A 735 -46.40 -6.81 -8.39
CA SER A 735 -47.37 -7.73 -9.01
C SER A 735 -48.00 -8.70 -8.00
N ILE A 736 -47.22 -9.22 -7.05
CA ILE A 736 -47.72 -10.09 -5.98
C ILE A 736 -48.60 -9.28 -5.01
N ILE A 737 -48.15 -8.11 -4.58
CA ILE A 737 -48.89 -7.23 -3.66
C ILE A 737 -50.26 -6.81 -4.23
N ASP A 738 -50.32 -6.50 -5.52
CA ASP A 738 -51.56 -6.08 -6.19
C ASP A 738 -52.60 -7.20 -6.30
N LYS A 739 -52.15 -8.46 -6.36
CA LYS A 739 -53.02 -9.64 -6.45
C LYS A 739 -53.53 -10.15 -5.10
N LEU A 740 -52.82 -9.85 -4.01
CA LEU A 740 -53.20 -10.32 -2.68
C LEU A 740 -54.39 -9.53 -2.12
N PRO A 741 -55.35 -10.17 -1.43
CA PRO A 741 -56.47 -9.48 -0.79
C PRO A 741 -56.04 -8.69 0.44
N GLY A 742 -56.95 -7.86 0.97
CA GLY A 742 -56.73 -7.07 2.18
C GLY A 742 -56.08 -5.71 1.98
N ASN A 743 -55.93 -4.96 3.06
CA ASN A 743 -55.34 -3.62 3.08
C ASN A 743 -53.92 -3.66 3.63
N ALA A 744 -53.03 -2.80 3.12
CA ALA A 744 -51.68 -2.67 3.64
C ALA A 744 -51.69 -2.09 5.06
N THR A 745 -51.04 -2.74 6.01
CA THR A 745 -51.02 -2.33 7.43
C THR A 745 -49.62 -2.06 7.98
N LEU A 746 -48.58 -2.59 7.34
CA LEU A 746 -47.19 -2.33 7.70
C LEU A 746 -46.31 -2.35 6.44
N THR A 747 -45.37 -1.41 6.37
CA THR A 747 -44.28 -1.40 5.40
C THR A 747 -42.98 -1.09 6.12
N GLN A 748 -41.95 -1.92 5.95
CA GLN A 748 -40.70 -1.77 6.68
C GLN A 748 -39.51 -2.30 5.87
N SER A 749 -38.37 -1.64 5.99
CA SER A 749 -37.07 -2.18 5.54
C SER A 749 -36.35 -2.78 6.75
N ILE A 750 -35.79 -3.98 6.60
CA ILE A 750 -35.14 -4.71 7.69
C ILE A 750 -33.85 -5.39 7.24
N LEU A 751 -32.99 -5.71 8.21
CA LEU A 751 -31.86 -6.62 8.02
C LEU A 751 -32.24 -8.02 8.52
N LEU A 752 -31.93 -9.02 7.71
CA LEU A 752 -32.11 -10.44 8.00
C LEU A 752 -30.78 -11.09 8.35
N ASN A 753 -30.78 -11.83 9.46
CA ASN A 753 -29.66 -12.66 9.88
C ASN A 753 -29.65 -14.03 9.19
N GLU A 754 -28.44 -14.60 9.07
CA GLU A 754 -28.24 -15.93 8.50
C GLU A 754 -28.45 -17.06 9.52
N GLU A 755 -28.16 -16.85 10.80
CA GLU A 755 -28.31 -17.89 11.85
C GLU A 755 -29.35 -17.56 12.90
N GLY A 756 -29.37 -16.30 13.33
CA GLY A 756 -30.22 -15.77 14.38
C GLY A 756 -31.64 -15.49 13.92
N VAL A 757 -32.24 -14.46 14.51
CA VAL A 757 -33.63 -14.09 14.23
C VAL A 757 -33.76 -12.58 14.04
N SER A 758 -34.42 -12.19 12.96
CA SER A 758 -34.84 -10.81 12.72
C SER A 758 -36.34 -10.70 12.98
N TRP A 759 -36.71 -9.82 13.91
CA TRP A 759 -38.08 -9.70 14.38
C TRP A 759 -38.83 -8.59 13.66
N ILE A 760 -40.06 -8.91 13.26
CA ILE A 760 -41.07 -7.92 12.89
C ILE A 760 -42.26 -8.01 13.85
N GLU A 761 -42.84 -6.86 14.17
CA GLU A 761 -44.02 -6.74 15.02
C GLU A 761 -45.17 -6.19 14.19
N ILE A 762 -46.23 -6.98 14.06
CA ILE A 762 -47.33 -6.72 13.15
C ILE A 762 -48.60 -6.46 13.99
N PRO A 763 -49.27 -5.31 13.82
CA PRO A 763 -50.60 -5.11 14.38
C PRO A 763 -51.55 -6.18 13.85
N ALA A 764 -52.21 -6.92 14.73
CA ALA A 764 -52.96 -8.12 14.38
C ALA A 764 -54.47 -7.89 14.50
N THR A 765 -55.21 -8.22 13.45
CA THR A 765 -56.67 -8.36 13.47
C THR A 765 -57.07 -9.79 13.09
N PRO A 766 -58.12 -10.37 13.69
CA PRO A 766 -58.62 -11.68 13.28
C PRO A 766 -58.85 -11.72 11.77
N GLY A 767 -58.41 -12.79 11.11
CA GLY A 767 -58.41 -12.93 9.65
C GLY A 767 -57.08 -13.42 9.09
N ARG A 768 -56.88 -13.24 7.78
CA ARG A 768 -55.62 -13.61 7.11
C ARG A 768 -54.67 -12.43 7.05
N THR A 769 -53.44 -12.66 7.44
CA THR A 769 -52.33 -11.73 7.28
C THR A 769 -51.36 -12.28 6.24
N HIS A 770 -51.10 -11.51 5.19
CA HIS A 770 -50.11 -11.81 4.16
C HIS A 770 -48.89 -10.92 4.36
N ILE A 771 -47.71 -11.51 4.52
CA ILE A 771 -46.43 -10.82 4.63
C ILE A 771 -45.67 -11.10 3.33
N VAL A 772 -45.42 -10.06 2.54
CA VAL A 772 -44.64 -10.16 1.31
C VAL A 772 -43.28 -9.54 1.56
N ILE A 773 -42.22 -10.26 1.20
CA ILE A 773 -40.84 -9.90 1.48
C ILE A 773 -40.05 -9.92 0.18
N ALA A 774 -39.53 -8.78 -0.27
CA ALA A 774 -38.49 -8.73 -1.31
C ALA A 774 -37.12 -8.86 -0.66
N HIS A 775 -36.29 -9.77 -1.15
CA HIS A 775 -35.01 -10.11 -0.52
C HIS A 775 -33.91 -10.33 -1.57
N PRO A 776 -33.23 -9.26 -2.04
CA PRO A 776 -32.35 -9.32 -3.21
C PRO A 776 -31.09 -10.19 -3.03
N THR A 777 -30.66 -10.43 -1.79
CA THR A 777 -29.39 -11.09 -1.44
C THR A 777 -29.56 -12.51 -0.89
N THR A 778 -30.76 -13.10 -0.96
CA THR A 778 -31.03 -14.45 -0.46
C THR A 778 -32.09 -15.12 -1.34
N ASP A 779 -32.03 -16.44 -1.48
CA ASP A 779 -32.97 -17.19 -2.31
C ASP A 779 -34.34 -17.39 -1.63
N LYS A 780 -34.35 -17.45 -0.30
CA LYS A 780 -35.58 -17.58 0.49
C LYS A 780 -35.44 -16.95 1.88
N VAL A 781 -36.59 -16.65 2.48
CA VAL A 781 -36.71 -16.23 3.87
C VAL A 781 -37.55 -17.25 4.63
N ASP A 782 -37.00 -17.78 5.72
CA ASP A 782 -37.64 -18.77 6.57
C ASP A 782 -38.29 -18.08 7.79
N VAL A 783 -39.43 -18.62 8.25
CA VAL A 783 -40.07 -18.24 9.51
C VAL A 783 -39.58 -19.18 10.60
N VAL A 784 -38.85 -18.66 11.58
CA VAL A 784 -38.26 -19.46 12.67
C VAL A 784 -39.11 -19.47 13.93
N GLN A 785 -39.88 -18.41 14.17
CA GLN A 785 -40.73 -18.31 15.34
C GLN A 785 -41.90 -17.38 15.06
N VAL A 786 -43.08 -17.70 15.62
CA VAL A 786 -44.22 -16.78 15.64
C VAL A 786 -44.75 -16.73 17.07
N VAL A 787 -45.01 -15.52 17.57
CA VAL A 787 -45.56 -15.27 18.90
C VAL A 787 -46.88 -14.52 18.76
N GLY A 788 -47.94 -15.11 19.31
CA GLY A 788 -49.32 -14.63 19.23
C GLY A 788 -50.30 -15.75 18.89
N GLU A 789 -51.60 -15.54 19.06
CA GLU A 789 -52.63 -16.52 18.70
C GLU A 789 -52.85 -16.56 17.18
N CYS A 790 -51.99 -17.28 16.49
CA CYS A 790 -52.01 -17.39 15.04
C CYS A 790 -51.31 -18.66 14.54
N ASN A 791 -51.56 -19.05 13.28
CA ASN A 791 -50.91 -20.19 12.63
C ASN A 791 -50.38 -19.80 11.24
N VAL A 792 -49.13 -20.15 10.94
CA VAL A 792 -48.57 -20.01 9.59
C VAL A 792 -49.16 -21.09 8.69
N THR A 793 -49.86 -20.68 7.62
CA THR A 793 -50.57 -21.59 6.73
C THR A 793 -49.88 -21.80 5.39
N LEU A 794 -49.07 -20.84 4.94
CA LEU A 794 -48.35 -20.93 3.66
C LEU A 794 -47.05 -20.12 3.70
N ILE A 795 -45.97 -20.69 3.15
CA ILE A 795 -44.73 -19.99 2.81
C ILE A 795 -44.37 -20.37 1.38
N THR A 796 -44.28 -19.39 0.49
CA THR A 796 -43.85 -19.59 -0.91
C THR A 796 -42.78 -18.56 -1.28
N SER A 797 -41.67 -18.99 -1.89
CA SER A 797 -40.64 -18.10 -2.44
C SER A 797 -40.55 -18.29 -3.95
N VAL A 798 -40.65 -17.20 -4.71
CA VAL A 798 -40.49 -17.18 -6.17
C VAL A 798 -39.74 -15.91 -6.56
N ASN A 799 -38.67 -16.05 -7.35
CA ASN A 799 -37.86 -14.93 -7.88
C ASN A 799 -37.49 -13.91 -6.79
N LYS A 800 -36.90 -14.39 -5.69
CA LYS A 800 -36.44 -13.59 -4.55
C LYS A 800 -37.52 -12.73 -3.88
N VAL A 801 -38.78 -13.16 -3.99
CA VAL A 801 -39.91 -12.65 -3.23
C VAL A 801 -40.55 -13.80 -2.45
N THR A 802 -40.59 -13.68 -1.13
CA THR A 802 -41.25 -14.64 -0.23
C THR A 802 -42.60 -14.10 0.23
N VAL A 803 -43.63 -14.93 0.16
CA VAL A 803 -44.97 -14.66 0.70
C VAL A 803 -45.24 -15.61 1.85
N ILE A 804 -45.59 -15.07 3.01
CA ILE A 804 -45.98 -15.81 4.20
C ILE A 804 -47.44 -15.47 4.50
N THR A 805 -48.30 -16.47 4.64
CA THR A 805 -49.70 -16.29 5.06
C THR A 805 -49.89 -16.85 6.47
N ILE A 806 -50.51 -16.04 7.32
CA ILE A 806 -50.77 -16.34 8.72
C ILE A 806 -52.26 -16.14 9.02
N ASP A 807 -52.90 -17.17 9.56
CA ASP A 807 -54.26 -17.05 10.12
C ASP A 807 -54.16 -16.51 11.55
N VAL A 808 -54.77 -15.35 11.80
CA VAL A 808 -54.77 -14.67 13.09
C VAL A 808 -56.14 -14.85 13.75
N PHE A 809 -56.14 -15.24 15.03
CA PHE A 809 -57.38 -15.59 15.74
C PHE A 809 -57.88 -14.48 16.69
N SER A 810 -56.99 -13.63 17.20
CA SER A 810 -57.34 -12.54 18.12
C SER A 810 -56.70 -11.20 17.73
N ARG A 811 -57.26 -10.11 18.26
CA ARG A 811 -56.70 -8.76 18.09
C ARG A 811 -55.50 -8.58 19.00
N GLY A 812 -54.47 -7.88 18.54
CA GLY A 812 -53.28 -7.57 19.34
C GLY A 812 -52.08 -7.24 18.47
N ALA A 813 -50.92 -7.80 18.81
CA ALA A 813 -49.74 -7.79 17.96
C ALA A 813 -49.20 -9.21 17.84
N ILE A 814 -48.83 -9.61 16.62
CA ILE A 814 -48.08 -10.84 16.37
C ILE A 814 -46.61 -10.48 16.14
N LYS A 815 -45.69 -11.28 16.69
CA LYS A 815 -44.26 -11.15 16.41
C LYS A 815 -43.82 -12.29 15.53
N VAL A 816 -43.21 -11.98 14.40
CA VAL A 816 -42.72 -12.96 13.44
C VAL A 816 -41.20 -12.86 13.40
N GLY A 817 -40.53 -13.97 13.69
CA GLY A 817 -39.09 -14.13 13.60
C GLY A 817 -38.71 -14.69 12.25
N LEU A 818 -37.86 -13.96 11.53
CA LEU A 818 -37.43 -14.24 10.16
C LEU A 818 -35.94 -14.56 10.12
N LYS A 819 -35.54 -15.37 9.14
CA LYS A 819 -34.16 -15.79 8.91
C LYS A 819 -33.87 -15.93 7.41
N ALA A 820 -32.70 -15.48 6.95
CA ALA A 820 -32.28 -15.59 5.56
C ALA A 820 -31.53 -16.92 5.29
N SER A 821 -31.74 -17.50 4.10
CA SER A 821 -30.90 -18.58 3.55
C SER A 821 -29.88 -17.98 2.59
N SER A 822 -28.78 -17.52 3.17
CA SER A 822 -28.09 -16.31 2.73
C SER A 822 -26.93 -16.47 1.73
N ASP A 823 -26.73 -15.46 0.89
CA ASP A 823 -25.51 -15.20 0.10
C ASP A 823 -24.58 -14.14 0.74
N ALA A 824 -24.94 -13.56 1.89
CA ALA A 824 -24.18 -12.55 2.64
C ALA A 824 -24.21 -12.76 4.18
N SER A 825 -23.42 -12.02 4.96
CA SER A 825 -23.51 -12.09 6.44
C SER A 825 -24.75 -11.36 6.99
N LEU A 826 -25.12 -10.23 6.37
CA LEU A 826 -26.32 -9.44 6.66
C LEU A 826 -27.12 -9.21 5.37
N ASN A 827 -28.44 -9.41 5.42
CA ASN A 827 -29.27 -9.41 4.21
C ASN A 827 -30.35 -8.33 4.26
N PRO A 828 -30.30 -7.34 3.37
CA PRO A 828 -31.38 -6.37 3.22
C PRO A 828 -32.68 -7.03 2.76
N ALA A 829 -33.81 -6.64 3.35
CA ALA A 829 -35.14 -7.08 2.91
C ALA A 829 -36.19 -5.99 3.09
N TYR A 830 -37.11 -5.90 2.13
CA TYR A 830 -38.26 -4.99 2.18
C TYR A 830 -39.54 -5.79 2.42
N ILE A 831 -40.35 -5.35 3.37
CA ILE A 831 -41.55 -6.04 3.82
C ILE A 831 -42.77 -5.16 3.63
N GLN A 832 -43.84 -5.75 3.10
CA GLN A 832 -45.19 -5.18 3.14
C GLN A 832 -46.18 -6.22 3.64
N VAL A 833 -47.01 -5.82 4.60
CA VAL A 833 -48.04 -6.68 5.21
C VAL A 833 -49.42 -6.22 4.76
N LYS A 834 -50.26 -7.16 4.31
CA LYS A 834 -51.68 -6.96 4.01
C LYS A 834 -52.56 -7.80 4.94
N GLN A 835 -53.65 -7.22 5.42
CA GLN A 835 -54.62 -7.91 6.28
C GLN A 835 -56.00 -7.97 5.64
N GLU A 836 -56.54 -9.18 5.53
CA GLU A 836 -57.89 -9.51 5.10
C GLU A 836 -58.74 -9.82 6.33
N GLN A 837 -59.80 -9.04 6.55
CA GLN A 837 -60.77 -9.35 7.60
C GLN A 837 -61.65 -10.53 7.18
N PRO A 838 -62.05 -11.41 8.13
CA PRO A 838 -63.00 -12.45 7.83
C PRO A 838 -64.31 -11.81 7.35
N PRO A 839 -65.03 -12.45 6.40
CA PRO A 839 -66.32 -11.94 5.96
C PRO A 839 -67.21 -11.74 7.19
N THR A 840 -67.74 -10.53 7.36
CA THR A 840 -68.72 -10.25 8.41
C THR A 840 -69.92 -11.17 8.20
N THR A 841 -70.12 -12.15 9.09
CA THR A 841 -71.34 -12.94 9.11
C THR A 841 -72.51 -11.96 9.22
N PRO A 842 -73.49 -11.97 8.29
CA PRO A 842 -74.62 -11.07 8.36
C PRO A 842 -75.31 -11.30 9.70
N THR A 843 -75.42 -10.24 10.50
CA THR A 843 -76.17 -10.26 11.75
C THR A 843 -77.59 -10.67 11.43
N THR A 844 -77.99 -11.86 11.88
CA THR A 844 -79.38 -12.29 11.87
C THR A 844 -80.17 -11.28 12.71
N THR A 845 -80.83 -10.35 12.03
CA THR A 845 -81.81 -9.46 12.64
C THR A 845 -82.96 -10.37 13.10
N LEU A 846 -83.12 -10.52 14.41
CA LEU A 846 -84.28 -11.20 14.98
C LEU A 846 -85.54 -10.40 14.62
N SER A 847 -86.26 -10.88 13.61
CA SER A 847 -87.61 -10.41 13.28
C SER A 847 -88.58 -10.87 14.37
N PRO A 848 -89.51 -10.02 14.84
CA PRO A 848 -90.45 -10.39 15.88
C PRO A 848 -91.44 -11.46 15.42
N THR A 849 -91.71 -12.38 16.34
CA THR A 849 -92.67 -13.50 16.30
C THR A 849 -94.05 -13.09 15.80
N PRO A 850 -94.61 -13.75 14.76
CA PRO A 850 -96.04 -13.77 14.51
C PRO A 850 -96.70 -15.03 15.08
N THR A 851 -97.86 -14.81 15.69
CA THR A 851 -98.86 -15.75 16.24
C THR A 851 -99.41 -16.71 15.17
N PRO A 852 -99.77 -17.97 15.50
CA PRO A 852 -100.14 -18.99 14.51
C PRO A 852 -101.63 -18.89 14.15
N THR A 853 -102.03 -19.20 12.90
CA THR A 853 -103.32 -19.83 12.53
C THR A 853 -103.32 -20.35 11.08
N GLU A 854 -103.63 -21.65 10.96
CA GLU A 854 -104.27 -22.49 9.90
C GLU A 854 -103.76 -22.61 8.44
N THR A 855 -103.22 -23.81 8.16
CA THR A 855 -103.56 -24.84 7.12
C THR A 855 -104.79 -24.58 6.21
N LEU A 856 -104.90 -24.86 4.90
CA LEU A 856 -104.47 -25.90 3.90
C LEU A 856 -104.82 -25.34 2.45
N PRO A 857 -104.84 -26.11 1.32
CA PRO A 857 -103.80 -26.68 0.41
C PRO A 857 -104.05 -26.25 -1.09
N PRO A 858 -103.68 -26.98 -2.19
CA PRO A 858 -102.39 -27.53 -2.68
C PRO A 858 -102.01 -27.15 -4.16
N SER A 859 -100.77 -27.54 -4.56
CA SER A 859 -100.32 -28.07 -5.88
C SER A 859 -100.19 -27.17 -7.13
N PRO A 860 -99.47 -27.59 -8.21
CA PRO A 860 -98.43 -28.64 -8.39
C PRO A 860 -97.11 -28.10 -9.03
N THR A 861 -95.93 -28.64 -8.70
CA THR A 861 -95.13 -29.67 -9.44
C THR A 861 -94.65 -29.29 -10.86
N SER A 862 -93.33 -29.24 -11.08
CA SER A 862 -92.68 -30.17 -12.02
C SER A 862 -91.16 -30.22 -11.84
N THR A 863 -90.72 -31.47 -11.85
CA THR A 863 -89.38 -32.03 -11.68
C THR A 863 -88.74 -32.22 -13.05
N SER A 864 -87.42 -32.04 -13.19
CA SER A 864 -86.57 -33.05 -13.85
C SER A 864 -85.09 -32.73 -13.72
N THR A 865 -84.40 -33.70 -13.14
CA THR A 865 -82.95 -33.85 -12.95
C THR A 865 -82.33 -34.55 -14.20
N PRO A 866 -81.07 -35.07 -14.18
CA PRO A 866 -79.85 -34.53 -14.78
C PRO A 866 -79.28 -35.41 -15.92
N THR A 867 -78.12 -35.05 -16.50
CA THR A 867 -77.06 -36.02 -16.89
C THR A 867 -75.71 -35.38 -17.31
N PHE A 868 -74.59 -35.94 -16.80
CA PHE A 868 -73.21 -35.96 -17.36
C PHE A 868 -73.10 -37.08 -18.42
N PRO A 869 -71.97 -37.41 -19.14
CA PRO A 869 -70.52 -37.07 -19.06
C PRO A 869 -69.93 -36.80 -20.50
N PRO A 870 -68.68 -37.14 -20.98
CA PRO A 870 -67.38 -37.61 -20.41
C PRO A 870 -66.10 -36.87 -20.99
N PRO A 871 -64.83 -37.29 -20.66
CA PRO A 871 -63.57 -36.59 -20.97
C PRO A 871 -62.73 -37.21 -22.11
N THR A 872 -61.78 -36.48 -22.74
CA THR A 872 -60.67 -37.12 -23.51
C THR A 872 -59.43 -36.22 -23.79
N ALA A 873 -58.25 -36.77 -23.48
CA ALA A 873 -56.90 -36.79 -24.11
C ALA A 873 -56.19 -35.59 -24.80
N THR A 874 -54.87 -35.53 -24.51
CA THR A 874 -53.72 -34.86 -25.18
C THR A 874 -53.37 -35.48 -26.56
N PRO A 875 -52.71 -34.77 -27.50
CA PRO A 875 -51.23 -34.82 -27.65
C PRO A 875 -50.52 -33.54 -28.20
N SER A 876 -49.18 -33.54 -28.10
CA SER A 876 -48.14 -32.66 -28.72
C SER A 876 -47.98 -32.97 -30.25
N PRO A 877 -47.39 -32.16 -31.17
CA PRO A 877 -45.99 -31.66 -31.15
C PRO A 877 -45.68 -30.26 -31.79
N THR A 878 -44.40 -29.88 -31.64
CA THR A 878 -43.59 -28.74 -32.15
C THR A 878 -43.69 -28.43 -33.66
N PRO A 879 -43.32 -27.19 -34.08
CA PRO A 879 -42.18 -27.10 -35.01
C PRO A 879 -41.17 -25.96 -34.73
N THR A 880 -39.92 -26.25 -35.10
CA THR A 880 -38.71 -25.43 -35.19
C THR A 880 -38.72 -24.55 -36.45
N LEU A 881 -38.21 -23.31 -36.40
CA LEU A 881 -37.49 -22.67 -37.52
C LEU A 881 -36.51 -21.58 -37.01
N SER A 882 -35.38 -21.47 -37.72
CA SER A 882 -34.13 -20.77 -37.41
C SER A 882 -34.02 -19.38 -38.12
N PRO A 883 -32.80 -18.82 -38.37
CA PRO A 883 -32.31 -17.56 -37.82
C PRO A 883 -32.38 -16.36 -38.78
N THR A 884 -32.55 -15.15 -38.26
CA THR A 884 -32.54 -13.93 -39.07
C THR A 884 -31.17 -13.25 -39.05
N GLU A 885 -30.49 -13.39 -40.18
CA GLU A 885 -29.74 -12.40 -40.97
C GLU A 885 -29.07 -11.19 -40.28
N VAL A 886 -27.76 -11.14 -40.50
CA VAL A 886 -26.82 -10.04 -40.31
C VAL A 886 -27.03 -8.98 -41.40
N LEU A 887 -27.07 -7.69 -41.03
CA LEU A 887 -26.88 -6.56 -41.95
C LEU A 887 -25.76 -5.62 -41.46
N PRO A 888 -25.10 -4.90 -42.38
CA PRO A 888 -23.70 -4.52 -42.27
C PRO A 888 -23.43 -3.15 -41.62
N LEU A 889 -22.20 -3.02 -41.15
CA LEU A 889 -21.55 -1.81 -40.61
C LEU A 889 -21.68 -0.58 -41.55
N PRO A 890 -22.00 0.61 -41.01
CA PRO A 890 -21.76 1.87 -41.70
C PRO A 890 -20.29 2.30 -41.58
N SER A 891 -19.76 2.73 -42.72
CA SER A 891 -18.41 3.25 -42.93
C SER A 891 -18.05 4.49 -42.11
N THR A 892 -16.81 4.49 -41.66
CA THR A 892 -16.04 5.52 -40.96
C THR A 892 -16.04 6.88 -41.69
N PRO A 893 -16.31 8.01 -41.01
CA PRO A 893 -16.05 9.35 -41.55
C PRO A 893 -14.58 9.76 -41.35
N VAL A 894 -14.02 10.33 -42.41
CA VAL A 894 -12.68 10.92 -42.52
C VAL A 894 -12.58 12.21 -41.67
N PRO A 895 -11.55 12.41 -40.83
CA PRO A 895 -11.37 13.67 -40.12
C PRO A 895 -10.73 14.75 -41.01
N THR A 896 -11.32 15.95 -40.95
CA THR A 896 -10.82 17.21 -41.52
C THR A 896 -9.75 17.81 -40.60
N PRO A 897 -8.68 18.45 -41.11
CA PRO A 897 -7.62 19.02 -40.27
C PRO A 897 -8.06 20.33 -39.60
N THR A 898 -8.01 20.37 -38.26
CA THR A 898 -8.27 21.57 -37.47
C THR A 898 -6.97 22.32 -37.17
N GLN A 899 -7.01 23.64 -37.38
CA GLN A 899 -5.92 24.59 -37.22
C GLN A 899 -5.36 24.67 -35.80
N SER A 900 -4.04 24.85 -35.71
CA SER A 900 -3.28 25.10 -34.48
C SER A 900 -3.45 26.55 -34.02
N THR A 901 -3.97 26.75 -32.80
CA THR A 901 -3.93 28.04 -32.09
C THR A 901 -2.82 28.01 -31.05
N THR A 902 -1.83 28.88 -31.24
CA THR A 902 -0.72 29.17 -30.32
C THR A 902 -1.25 29.89 -29.07
N LEU A 903 -0.99 29.37 -27.87
CA LEU A 903 -1.27 30.04 -26.61
C LEU A 903 0.03 30.49 -25.93
N THR A 904 0.10 31.80 -25.67
CA THR A 904 1.16 32.51 -24.96
C THR A 904 1.14 32.19 -23.45
N PRO A 905 2.28 32.02 -22.75
CA PRO A 905 2.30 31.76 -21.31
C PRO A 905 1.94 33.00 -20.47
N ALA A 906 1.12 32.81 -19.44
CA ALA A 906 0.82 33.81 -18.41
C ALA A 906 1.85 33.73 -17.24
N PRO A 907 2.10 34.84 -16.52
CA PRO A 907 3.24 34.99 -15.63
C PRO A 907 3.07 34.32 -14.25
N THR A 908 4.18 33.84 -13.72
CA THR A 908 4.35 33.09 -12.47
C THR A 908 4.13 33.97 -11.22
N ALA A 909 3.35 33.49 -10.26
CA ALA A 909 3.17 34.13 -8.95
C ALA A 909 4.32 33.79 -7.98
N PRO A 910 4.65 34.66 -6.99
CA PRO A 910 5.79 34.48 -6.10
C PRO A 910 5.54 33.45 -4.98
N PRO A 911 6.59 32.79 -4.46
CA PRO A 911 6.47 31.71 -3.48
C PRO A 911 6.20 32.19 -2.06
N THR A 912 5.25 31.53 -1.38
CA THR A 912 4.88 31.73 0.02
C THR A 912 5.84 30.97 0.96
N GLN A 913 6.34 31.64 2.00
CA GLN A 913 7.19 31.07 3.06
C GLN A 913 6.48 29.97 3.86
N ARG A 914 7.19 28.85 4.12
CA ARG A 914 6.76 27.79 5.07
C ARG A 914 7.28 28.06 6.49
N PRO A 915 6.54 27.66 7.55
CA PRO A 915 7.01 27.74 8.94
C PRO A 915 8.07 26.67 9.25
N ALA A 916 8.99 27.00 10.17
CA ALA A 916 10.05 26.13 10.67
C ALA A 916 9.49 24.99 11.57
N LEU A 917 10.06 23.78 11.42
CA LEU A 917 9.76 22.62 12.28
C LEU A 917 10.65 22.61 13.54
N ASP A 918 10.03 22.36 14.70
CA ASP A 918 10.67 22.19 16.01
C ASP A 918 11.19 20.74 16.19
N TYR A 919 12.46 20.59 16.58
CA TYR A 919 13.21 19.32 16.66
C TYR A 919 13.44 18.81 18.09
N THR A 920 12.78 19.39 19.09
CA THR A 920 13.11 19.15 20.51
C THR A 920 12.86 17.72 21.01
N MET A 921 11.99 16.91 20.39
CA MET A 921 11.73 15.53 20.84
C MET A 921 12.66 14.45 20.24
N LEU A 922 13.47 14.76 19.22
CA LEU A 922 14.37 13.77 18.58
C LEU A 922 15.71 13.59 19.33
N LEU A 923 16.06 14.52 20.22
CA LEU A 923 17.40 14.60 20.84
C LEU A 923 17.59 13.63 22.02
N ALA A 924 16.53 13.11 22.64
CA ALA A 924 16.65 12.23 23.80
C ALA A 924 17.05 10.77 23.45
N GLY A 925 16.74 10.30 22.24
CA GLY A 925 17.06 8.93 21.80
C GLY A 925 18.48 8.77 21.21
N VAL A 926 19.05 9.85 20.66
CA VAL A 926 20.32 9.80 19.91
C VAL A 926 21.54 9.66 20.83
N GLY A 927 21.50 10.25 22.03
CA GLY A 927 22.61 10.18 22.99
C GLY A 927 22.92 8.77 23.51
N VAL A 928 21.90 7.92 23.63
CA VAL A 928 22.04 6.57 24.19
C VAL A 928 22.61 5.60 23.14
N VAL A 929 22.28 5.77 21.85
CA VAL A 929 22.72 4.86 20.78
C VAL A 929 24.17 5.12 20.37
N VAL A 930 24.62 6.37 20.35
CA VAL A 930 26.03 6.71 20.10
C VAL A 930 26.93 6.12 21.20
N ALA A 931 26.48 6.13 22.46
CA ALA A 931 27.20 5.51 23.58
C ALA A 931 27.29 3.98 23.44
N ILE A 932 26.23 3.31 22.95
CA ILE A 932 26.21 1.85 22.75
C ILE A 932 27.13 1.43 21.59
N VAL A 933 27.15 2.19 20.49
CA VAL A 933 28.05 1.93 19.35
C VAL A 933 29.52 2.12 19.76
N ILE A 934 29.84 3.16 20.52
CA ILE A 934 31.19 3.37 21.06
C ILE A 934 31.59 2.26 22.04
N ALA A 935 30.68 1.82 22.92
CA ALA A 935 30.93 0.73 23.87
C ALA A 935 31.18 -0.62 23.18
N LEU A 936 30.46 -0.93 22.10
CA LEU A 936 30.64 -2.16 21.31
C LEU A 936 31.95 -2.16 20.49
N VAL A 937 32.35 -1.00 19.97
CA VAL A 937 33.65 -0.82 19.29
C VAL A 937 34.82 -1.01 20.26
N LEU A 938 34.69 -0.50 21.50
CA LEU A 938 35.69 -0.72 22.55
C LEU A 938 35.72 -2.17 23.06
N ALA A 939 34.59 -2.88 23.04
CA ALA A 939 34.50 -4.29 23.40
C ALA A 939 35.15 -5.21 22.34
N ARG A 940 34.99 -4.92 21.05
CA ARG A 940 35.65 -5.68 19.96
C ARG A 940 37.17 -5.49 19.93
N LYS A 941 37.68 -4.30 20.30
CA LYS A 941 39.12 -4.05 20.39
C LYS A 941 39.84 -4.81 21.52
N LYS A 942 39.09 -5.39 22.47
CA LYS A 942 39.63 -6.19 23.59
C LYS A 942 39.64 -7.72 23.35
N LEU A 943 39.14 -8.19 22.20
CA LEU A 943 38.94 -9.62 21.91
C LEU A 943 39.71 -10.14 20.68
N SER A 944 40.62 -9.35 20.11
CA SER A 944 41.63 -9.88 19.19
C SER A 944 42.99 -9.90 19.90
N PRO A 945 43.73 -11.02 19.86
CA PRO A 945 45.04 -11.15 20.48
C PRO A 945 46.08 -10.19 19.88
#